data_AF-A0A2U2S6X1-F1
#
_entry.id   AF-A0A2U2S6X1-F1
#
_cell.length_a   1.000
_cell.length_b   1.000
_cell.length_c   1.000
_cell.angle_alpha   90.00
_cell.angle_beta   90.00
_cell.angle_gamma   90.00
#
_symmetry.space_group_name_H-M   'P 1'
#
loop_
_entity.id
_entity.type
_entity.pdbx_description
1 polymer ?
#
loop_
_entity_poly.entity_id
_entity_poly.type
_entity_poly.pdbx_seq_one_letter_code
_entity_poly.pdbx_strand_id
1 'polypeptide(L)'
;MSNYTPEQIQFILAEIEKWRKDGLLTERGAQILRRRYETLSPAPPVIPSTLESVSPLPQPTESAASSASDIRLSASPSAADIRLSASPSASDIRLSASPSAASSAAPSASDIHLSASPSAASSAAPSASDIRLSASPSAASSAAPSASDIRLSASSSVAPSAAPLASVLLSESSIKIALYLGAFFVIAAALILAALVETLRLPILLGVSVLFGGGALALKKRLPQPSFILWLVFSALLPISAGVLADLLNLSGTSLSAYWLIVLTLMSALWGFSTWLYVSRFFSLTAFGALAVAAWHFANLFEPGTDLYLFALAAAGLFGLVGVFLLKTWQSQKFALPLYWLVQAFELIVLVIAAPWALYNLVANYTGAWWLFSALTWVIAFLFYTASDFLIPFPLFRFLAAGALMPIAWLALIEFEPSNTIFALGWWAWGFVLLLAGEITSIFKSDKVTRFGLPLNLASLPLFFIAGLVGTSENAWLGFGLFAASGLVLSLAQIRNARWWVWTAAVACWVMTWYFFFNLPPIQPLGISSIFIISGLLIPLSLLDWLLPGDMLSRPAWRWPLRLFALLTLVAGTFVSLFAFSPDLLRAALAFGLFAALGLVYALRFRLPILLPFFTGYLPLSLLYTLRHFDLDWWLPVLTVLSVAYYLIGYTLSLLDKQGRWANTLRQSGLALGLLASPFAGFYSGSGDGWYTAVLGILFVIETFARLAWLEIVVHGLYTLAITLVLIENKVASSSLYLMSISVILLGLEMFFQHTLQGRAALKIFPRLAGWLMALAGNLFLFTNWQSASGLELAVSLTYNLLFLAYALLYRKPDLSFPFYVSTAVTALTLVGFAGWEQWTGTLTLLSLALYLLGFVDKPIGWGQNRRLSGLLLATATALSAPLENSGLWSSIPVAIAATLWAVEAFHRRNVWLGFPANGLYLMAYYLILLELNVNQPQFFSIGAALLGLLMHYLLTRAGASTGAFLTGMVSQLILLGTTYSQMISTNSLAYFVALFFQSIVVMLYGLVFRSRSLLFTPIVIVVLGVMTVVFSVLRGLATVIMIGCTGILFIVLGILAVWQREQLSDLRDHLNEWKA
;
A
#
# COMPACT_ATOMS: atom_id res chain seq x y z
N MET A 1 -1.02 -10.96 -5.46
CA MET A 1 -2.32 -11.55 -5.87
C MET A 1 -2.23 -13.05 -5.62
N SER A 2 -2.66 -13.53 -4.44
CA SER A 2 -2.40 -14.91 -4.01
C SER A 2 -3.32 -15.33 -2.85
N ASN A 3 -4.62 -15.09 -3.01
CA ASN A 3 -5.61 -15.24 -1.93
C ASN A 3 -6.65 -16.33 -2.22
N TYR A 4 -6.43 -17.18 -3.25
CA TYR A 4 -7.34 -18.26 -3.62
C TYR A 4 -6.83 -19.60 -3.12
N THR A 5 -7.72 -20.43 -2.57
CA THR A 5 -7.39 -21.82 -2.20
C THR A 5 -7.36 -22.74 -3.44
N PRO A 6 -6.70 -23.92 -3.38
CA PRO A 6 -6.71 -24.86 -4.51
C PRO A 6 -8.11 -25.28 -4.96
N GLU A 7 -9.04 -25.43 -4.00
CA GLU A 7 -10.46 -25.72 -4.26
C GLU A 7 -11.15 -24.58 -5.03
N GLN A 8 -10.88 -23.32 -4.66
CA GLN A 8 -11.39 -22.15 -5.39
C GLN A 8 -10.80 -22.06 -6.80
N ILE A 9 -9.53 -22.43 -6.99
CA ILE A 9 -8.90 -22.50 -8.32
C ILE A 9 -9.56 -23.58 -9.18
N GLN A 10 -9.82 -24.77 -8.64
CA GLN A 10 -10.55 -25.82 -9.36
C GLN A 10 -11.99 -25.42 -9.69
N PHE A 11 -12.70 -24.77 -8.77
CA PHE A 11 -14.04 -24.23 -9.01
C PHE A 11 -14.05 -23.20 -10.14
N ILE A 12 -13.11 -22.25 -10.14
CA ILE A 12 -12.96 -21.23 -11.20
C ILE A 12 -12.65 -21.89 -12.55
N LEU A 13 -11.77 -22.89 -12.59
CA LEU A 13 -11.44 -23.61 -13.83
C LEU A 13 -12.63 -24.42 -14.38
N ALA A 14 -13.43 -25.04 -13.51
CA ALA A 14 -14.65 -25.74 -13.91
C ALA A 14 -15.72 -24.79 -14.47
N GLU A 15 -15.91 -23.63 -13.83
CA GLU A 15 -16.92 -22.65 -14.26
C GLU A 15 -16.49 -21.93 -15.56
N ILE A 16 -15.19 -21.70 -15.81
CA ILE A 16 -14.66 -21.25 -17.11
C ILE A 16 -14.96 -22.27 -18.23
N GLU A 17 -14.75 -23.57 -17.98
CA GLU A 17 -15.03 -24.63 -18.95
C GLU A 17 -16.53 -24.82 -19.22
N LYS A 18 -17.37 -24.51 -18.23
CA LYS A 18 -18.83 -24.45 -18.36
C LYS A 18 -19.25 -23.24 -19.21
N TRP A 19 -18.79 -22.02 -18.91
CA TRP A 19 -19.06 -20.83 -19.72
C TRP A 19 -18.58 -20.96 -21.18
N ARG A 20 -17.52 -21.74 -21.43
CA ARG A 20 -17.06 -22.11 -22.79
C ARG A 20 -18.09 -22.99 -23.53
N LYS A 21 -18.70 -23.95 -22.84
CA LYS A 21 -19.75 -24.84 -23.40
C LYS A 21 -21.10 -24.13 -23.56
N ASP A 22 -21.42 -23.23 -22.64
CA ASP A 22 -22.64 -22.41 -22.65
C ASP A 22 -22.60 -21.27 -23.69
N GLY A 23 -21.51 -21.15 -24.46
CA GLY A 23 -21.32 -20.10 -25.48
C GLY A 23 -20.97 -18.71 -24.94
N LEU A 24 -20.98 -18.53 -23.62
CA LEU A 24 -20.69 -17.27 -22.92
C LEU A 24 -19.23 -16.84 -22.99
N LEU A 25 -18.32 -17.75 -23.35
CA LEU A 25 -16.90 -17.47 -23.58
C LEU A 25 -16.43 -18.05 -24.92
N THR A 26 -15.82 -17.21 -25.75
CA THR A 26 -15.09 -17.69 -26.94
C THR A 26 -13.93 -18.59 -26.52
N GLU A 27 -13.61 -19.58 -27.36
CA GLU A 27 -12.51 -20.54 -27.14
C GLU A 27 -11.19 -19.84 -26.76
N ARG A 28 -10.86 -18.73 -27.43
CA ARG A 28 -9.68 -17.92 -27.14
C ARG A 28 -9.75 -17.21 -25.78
N GLY A 29 -10.93 -16.73 -25.37
CA GLY A 29 -11.16 -16.15 -24.05
C GLY A 29 -11.03 -17.17 -22.93
N ALA A 30 -11.64 -18.35 -23.10
CA ALA A 30 -11.54 -19.46 -22.16
C ALA A 30 -10.08 -19.90 -21.94
N GLN A 31 -9.30 -20.05 -23.02
CA GLN A 31 -7.87 -20.41 -22.93
C GLN A 31 -7.01 -19.36 -22.20
N ILE A 32 -7.30 -18.06 -22.38
CA ILE A 32 -6.58 -16.98 -21.69
C ILE A 32 -6.87 -16.98 -20.19
N LEU A 33 -8.15 -17.12 -19.80
CA LEU A 33 -8.55 -17.20 -18.39
C LEU A 33 -7.98 -18.47 -17.75
N ARG A 34 -8.14 -19.62 -18.40
CA ARG A 34 -7.64 -20.92 -17.96
C ARG A 34 -6.15 -20.89 -17.64
N ARG A 35 -5.30 -20.39 -18.55
CA ARG A 35 -3.85 -20.26 -18.31
C ARG A 35 -3.53 -19.40 -17.08
N ARG A 36 -4.26 -18.31 -16.83
CA ARG A 36 -4.04 -17.42 -15.67
C ARG A 36 -4.31 -18.12 -14.33
N TYR A 37 -5.28 -19.03 -14.28
CA TYR A 37 -5.61 -19.78 -13.06
C TYR A 37 -4.83 -21.10 -12.93
N GLU A 38 -4.48 -21.76 -14.03
CA GLU A 38 -3.56 -22.92 -14.02
C GLU A 38 -2.18 -22.55 -13.46
N THR A 39 -1.64 -21.36 -13.78
CA THR A 39 -0.37 -20.86 -13.19
C THR A 39 -0.41 -20.55 -11.69
N LEU A 40 -1.59 -20.60 -11.04
CA LEU A 40 -1.75 -20.41 -9.61
C LEU A 40 -1.96 -21.72 -8.84
N SER A 41 -2.15 -22.85 -9.53
CA SER A 41 -2.31 -24.15 -8.88
C SER A 41 -0.95 -24.66 -8.38
N PRO A 42 -0.83 -25.11 -7.12
CA PRO A 42 0.40 -25.77 -6.66
C PRO A 42 0.60 -27.08 -7.43
N ALA A 43 1.87 -27.41 -7.72
CA ALA A 43 2.22 -28.64 -8.42
C ALA A 43 1.87 -29.88 -7.57
N PRO A 44 1.37 -30.97 -8.17
CA PRO A 44 1.14 -32.22 -7.45
C PRO A 44 2.46 -32.81 -6.93
N PRO A 45 2.42 -33.61 -5.84
CA PRO A 45 3.62 -34.26 -5.32
C PRO A 45 4.21 -35.22 -6.35
N VAL A 46 5.54 -35.17 -6.52
CA VAL A 46 6.26 -36.07 -7.43
C VAL A 46 6.23 -37.49 -6.86
N ILE A 47 5.42 -38.35 -7.46
CA ILE A 47 5.50 -39.80 -7.29
C ILE A 47 6.80 -40.25 -8.00
N PRO A 48 7.70 -41.00 -7.34
CA PRO A 48 8.92 -41.48 -7.99
C PRO A 48 8.60 -42.44 -9.13
N SER A 49 9.21 -42.21 -10.28
CA SER A 49 9.02 -43.02 -11.49
C SER A 49 9.60 -44.42 -11.33
N THR A 50 8.73 -45.43 -11.23
CA THR A 50 9.11 -46.84 -11.41
C THR A 50 9.58 -47.07 -12.85
N LEU A 51 10.46 -48.06 -13.06
CA LEU A 51 11.18 -48.26 -14.32
C LEU A 51 10.27 -48.59 -15.52
N GLU A 52 10.63 -48.03 -16.68
CA GLU A 52 10.01 -48.29 -17.98
C GLU A 52 10.50 -49.61 -18.60
N SER A 53 9.74 -50.17 -19.54
CA SER A 53 9.84 -51.58 -19.97
C SER A 53 10.84 -51.87 -21.11
N VAL A 54 11.27 -53.12 -21.17
CA VAL A 54 11.99 -53.72 -22.31
C VAL A 54 10.98 -54.24 -23.36
N SER A 55 11.41 -54.33 -24.62
CA SER A 55 10.58 -54.66 -25.81
C SER A 55 10.76 -56.15 -26.25
N PRO A 56 10.13 -56.68 -27.32
CA PRO A 56 8.78 -57.27 -27.24
C PRO A 56 8.62 -58.70 -27.87
N LEU A 57 7.38 -59.22 -27.80
CA LEU A 57 6.80 -60.43 -28.46
C LEU A 57 7.25 -61.83 -27.94
N PRO A 58 6.45 -62.91 -28.13
CA PRO A 58 5.06 -63.01 -28.63
C PRO A 58 4.06 -63.77 -27.71
N GLN A 59 2.80 -63.89 -28.18
CA GLN A 59 1.65 -64.66 -27.66
C GLN A 59 1.85 -66.21 -27.71
N PRO A 60 0.95 -67.10 -27.15
CA PRO A 60 -0.53 -66.97 -27.03
C PRO A 60 -1.20 -67.60 -25.77
N THR A 61 -2.52 -67.87 -25.87
CA THR A 61 -3.47 -68.54 -24.94
C THR A 61 -3.97 -67.76 -23.72
N GLU A 62 -5.19 -67.98 -23.18
CA GLU A 62 -6.52 -68.23 -23.77
C GLU A 62 -7.61 -68.08 -22.66
N SER A 63 -8.89 -68.04 -23.05
CA SER A 63 -10.10 -68.33 -22.23
C SER A 63 -10.78 -67.22 -21.39
N ALA A 64 -12.12 -67.20 -21.53
CA ALA A 64 -13.20 -66.66 -20.67
C ALA A 64 -13.16 -65.16 -20.26
N ALA A 65 -14.21 -64.32 -20.35
CA ALA A 65 -15.67 -64.50 -20.23
C ALA A 65 -16.15 -64.84 -18.79
N SER A 66 -17.29 -64.37 -18.26
CA SER A 66 -18.36 -63.54 -18.84
C SER A 66 -19.13 -62.73 -17.76
N SER A 67 -19.68 -61.60 -18.19
CA SER A 67 -20.88 -60.87 -17.72
C SER A 67 -21.75 -61.34 -16.53
N ALA A 68 -22.28 -60.31 -15.85
CA ALA A 68 -23.66 -60.17 -15.35
C ALA A 68 -24.05 -60.63 -13.92
N SER A 69 -24.70 -59.66 -13.27
CA SER A 69 -25.40 -59.59 -11.99
C SER A 69 -26.65 -60.47 -11.84
N ASP A 70 -27.00 -60.80 -10.58
CA ASP A 70 -28.35 -61.02 -10.01
C ASP A 70 -28.18 -61.39 -8.50
N ILE A 71 -29.07 -61.26 -7.49
CA ILE A 71 -30.37 -60.63 -7.18
C ILE A 71 -30.67 -60.97 -5.68
N ARG A 72 -31.63 -60.26 -5.02
CA ARG A 72 -32.42 -60.62 -3.79
C ARG A 72 -31.95 -60.30 -2.35
N LEU A 73 -32.97 -60.26 -1.47
CA LEU A 73 -32.99 -59.87 -0.05
C LEU A 73 -33.16 -61.09 0.88
N SER A 74 -32.77 -60.94 2.16
CA SER A 74 -33.49 -61.48 3.34
C SER A 74 -32.96 -60.81 4.64
N ALA A 75 -33.63 -61.00 5.80
CA ALA A 75 -33.27 -60.29 7.03
C ALA A 75 -33.65 -61.01 8.36
N SER A 76 -32.74 -60.93 9.36
CA SER A 76 -33.00 -61.01 10.83
C SER A 76 -33.56 -62.35 11.39
N PRO A 77 -33.76 -62.54 12.73
CA PRO A 77 -33.50 -61.69 13.91
C PRO A 77 -32.76 -62.43 15.09
N SER A 78 -32.95 -61.96 16.35
CA SER A 78 -32.55 -62.53 17.67
C SER A 78 -31.17 -62.04 18.21
N ALA A 79 -30.89 -61.86 19.52
CA ALA A 79 -31.65 -61.53 20.75
C ALA A 79 -30.63 -61.29 21.93
N ALA A 80 -31.02 -61.13 23.20
CA ALA A 80 -31.63 -59.95 23.86
C ALA A 80 -31.54 -60.09 25.42
N ASP A 81 -31.32 -59.00 26.18
CA ASP A 81 -31.34 -59.01 27.67
C ASP A 81 -31.71 -57.62 28.29
N ILE A 82 -32.05 -57.56 29.59
CA ILE A 82 -32.88 -56.53 30.27
C ILE A 82 -32.41 -56.27 31.73
N ARG A 83 -32.86 -55.14 32.36
CA ARG A 83 -32.83 -54.73 33.80
C ARG A 83 -31.73 -53.70 34.22
N LEU A 84 -31.95 -52.73 35.13
CA LEU A 84 -33.15 -51.99 35.61
C LEU A 84 -32.75 -50.80 36.53
N SER A 85 -33.50 -49.68 36.54
CA SER A 85 -33.97 -48.90 37.73
C SER A 85 -33.94 -47.35 37.66
N ALA A 86 -34.88 -46.74 38.41
CA ALA A 86 -34.94 -45.35 38.94
C ALA A 86 -35.23 -44.12 38.03
N SER A 87 -36.51 -43.71 38.02
CA SER A 87 -37.06 -42.34 37.84
C SER A 87 -36.94 -41.50 39.15
N PRO A 88 -37.50 -40.26 39.32
CA PRO A 88 -38.42 -39.44 38.49
C PRO A 88 -37.82 -38.07 38.07
N SER A 89 -38.50 -37.15 37.36
CA SER A 89 -39.89 -37.02 36.87
C SER A 89 -39.86 -36.50 35.40
N ALA A 90 -40.78 -36.85 34.49
CA ALA A 90 -42.17 -36.37 34.38
C ALA A 90 -42.31 -34.82 34.53
N SER A 91 -43.06 -34.12 33.69
CA SER A 91 -44.29 -34.52 32.98
C SER A 91 -44.24 -34.52 31.44
N ASP A 92 -44.69 -35.62 30.84
CA ASP A 92 -45.28 -35.65 29.49
C ASP A 92 -46.67 -34.98 29.46
N ILE A 93 -47.09 -34.53 28.26
CA ILE A 93 -48.39 -34.97 27.70
C ILE A 93 -48.19 -35.29 26.21
N ARG A 94 -48.53 -36.53 25.82
CA ARG A 94 -48.91 -36.90 24.45
C ARG A 94 -50.40 -37.25 24.44
N LEU A 95 -51.14 -36.74 23.46
CA LEU A 95 -52.28 -37.38 22.80
C LEU A 95 -52.17 -36.94 21.33
N SER A 96 -51.93 -37.84 20.36
CA SER A 96 -52.83 -38.86 19.80
C SER A 96 -53.83 -38.28 18.80
N ALA A 97 -54.06 -38.98 17.69
CA ALA A 97 -54.74 -38.47 16.50
C ALA A 97 -56.16 -39.04 16.31
N SER A 98 -56.95 -38.36 15.47
CA SER A 98 -58.28 -38.78 14.96
C SER A 98 -59.42 -38.77 16.00
N PRO A 99 -60.71 -38.72 15.60
CA PRO A 99 -61.27 -38.92 14.26
C PRO A 99 -62.05 -37.71 13.70
N SER A 100 -62.93 -37.97 12.74
CA SER A 100 -63.55 -37.05 11.78
C SER A 100 -65.01 -36.65 12.07
N ALA A 101 -65.43 -35.59 11.36
CA ALA A 101 -66.79 -35.28 10.87
C ALA A 101 -67.71 -34.34 11.70
N ALA A 102 -68.42 -33.47 10.95
CA ALA A 102 -69.57 -32.62 11.31
C ALA A 102 -69.38 -31.52 12.39
N SER A 103 -70.02 -30.34 12.32
CA SER A 103 -70.76 -29.69 11.20
C SER A 103 -71.00 -28.19 11.47
N SER A 104 -71.23 -27.43 10.39
CA SER A 104 -72.12 -26.25 10.27
C SER A 104 -71.87 -24.93 11.03
N ALA A 105 -72.26 -23.85 10.33
CA ALA A 105 -72.61 -22.49 10.79
C ALA A 105 -71.50 -21.40 10.84
N ALA A 106 -71.71 -20.39 10.00
CA ALA A 106 -71.07 -19.07 9.98
C ALA A 106 -71.95 -18.08 10.82
N PRO A 107 -71.83 -16.72 10.80
CA PRO A 107 -71.08 -15.80 9.90
C PRO A 107 -70.23 -14.75 10.70
N SER A 108 -69.67 -13.65 10.19
CA SER A 108 -69.75 -12.94 8.88
C SER A 108 -68.56 -11.99 8.69
N ALA A 109 -68.14 -11.76 7.44
CA ALA A 109 -67.54 -10.53 6.86
C ALA A 109 -66.29 -9.86 7.51
N SER A 110 -65.34 -9.28 6.78
CA SER A 110 -65.06 -9.26 5.33
C SER A 110 -63.65 -8.72 5.07
N ASP A 111 -62.95 -9.33 4.11
CA ASP A 111 -61.93 -8.79 3.16
C ASP A 111 -60.88 -7.74 3.61
N ILE A 112 -59.59 -7.97 3.25
CA ILE A 112 -58.79 -7.12 2.32
C ILE A 112 -57.31 -7.59 2.19
N HIS A 113 -56.90 -7.81 0.93
CA HIS A 113 -55.56 -7.68 0.31
C HIS A 113 -54.25 -8.24 0.93
N LEU A 114 -53.66 -9.17 0.16
CA LEU A 114 -52.31 -9.11 -0.43
C LEU A 114 -51.12 -8.55 0.38
N SER A 115 -50.14 -9.41 0.67
CA SER A 115 -48.71 -9.07 0.68
C SER A 115 -47.86 -10.30 0.33
N ALA A 116 -46.97 -10.17 -0.65
CA ALA A 116 -45.96 -11.17 -1.02
C ALA A 116 -44.56 -10.54 -0.82
N SER A 117 -43.46 -11.26 -0.61
CA SER A 117 -43.20 -12.71 -0.61
C SER A 117 -42.05 -13.04 0.35
N PRO A 118 -41.83 -14.33 0.70
CA PRO A 118 -40.51 -14.85 1.03
C PRO A 118 -40.02 -15.92 0.02
N SER A 119 -38.69 -16.17 0.05
CA SER A 119 -37.99 -17.42 -0.30
C SER A 119 -38.17 -18.11 -1.67
N ALA A 120 -37.03 -18.19 -2.37
CA ALA A 120 -36.38 -19.42 -2.89
C ALA A 120 -36.90 -20.19 -4.14
N ALA A 121 -35.88 -20.57 -4.95
CA ALA A 121 -35.69 -21.86 -5.64
C ALA A 121 -36.40 -22.21 -6.98
N SER A 122 -35.54 -22.51 -7.96
CA SER A 122 -35.58 -23.62 -8.92
C SER A 122 -36.71 -23.80 -9.97
N SER A 123 -36.33 -23.52 -11.22
CA SER A 123 -36.30 -24.47 -12.37
C SER A 123 -37.55 -24.73 -13.24
N ALA A 124 -37.22 -25.10 -14.50
CA ALA A 124 -38.04 -25.62 -15.60
C ALA A 124 -38.81 -24.63 -16.50
N ALA A 125 -38.68 -24.87 -17.81
CA ALA A 125 -39.41 -24.27 -18.93
C ALA A 125 -40.41 -25.34 -19.50
N PRO A 126 -41.19 -25.18 -20.60
CA PRO A 126 -40.83 -24.49 -21.85
C PRO A 126 -41.95 -23.74 -22.66
N SER A 127 -41.50 -23.12 -23.76
CA SER A 127 -42.16 -22.98 -25.08
C SER A 127 -43.54 -22.29 -25.26
N ALA A 128 -43.46 -21.08 -25.86
CA ALA A 128 -44.04 -20.68 -27.16
C ALA A 128 -45.55 -20.42 -27.38
N SER A 129 -45.82 -19.37 -28.19
CA SER A 129 -46.97 -19.16 -29.12
C SER A 129 -48.38 -18.93 -28.50
N ASP A 130 -49.30 -18.09 -29.02
CA ASP A 130 -49.27 -17.16 -30.18
C ASP A 130 -50.49 -16.18 -30.21
N ILE A 131 -50.58 -15.34 -31.27
CA ILE A 131 -51.82 -14.92 -31.99
C ILE A 131 -52.79 -13.82 -31.43
N ARG A 132 -52.78 -12.66 -32.13
CA ARG A 132 -53.93 -11.78 -32.59
C ARG A 132 -54.90 -11.16 -31.54
N LEU A 133 -55.90 -10.29 -31.85
CA LEU A 133 -56.44 -9.56 -33.04
C LEU A 133 -56.51 -8.02 -32.68
N SER A 134 -56.97 -7.02 -33.46
CA SER A 134 -57.98 -6.89 -34.55
C SER A 134 -57.67 -5.69 -35.50
N ALA A 135 -58.39 -5.56 -36.62
CA ALA A 135 -58.27 -4.45 -37.58
C ALA A 135 -59.66 -3.89 -38.00
N SER A 136 -59.71 -2.77 -38.76
CA SER A 136 -60.69 -2.43 -39.83
C SER A 136 -60.64 -0.96 -40.24
N PRO A 137 -61.09 -0.54 -41.46
CA PRO A 137 -61.38 -1.28 -42.71
C PRO A 137 -60.40 -0.79 -43.83
N SER A 138 -60.65 -0.54 -45.14
CA SER A 138 -61.84 -0.56 -46.02
C SER A 138 -61.50 -0.53 -47.54
N ALA A 139 -62.53 -0.64 -48.37
CA ALA A 139 -62.72 -0.05 -49.72
C ALA A 139 -61.77 -0.36 -50.93
N ALA A 140 -62.03 -1.51 -51.56
CA ALA A 140 -62.52 -1.63 -52.96
C ALA A 140 -61.60 -1.55 -54.23
N SER A 141 -61.79 -2.59 -55.08
CA SER A 141 -61.82 -2.60 -56.57
C SER A 141 -60.54 -2.49 -57.41
N SER A 142 -60.09 -3.63 -57.97
CA SER A 142 -60.06 -3.92 -59.43
C SER A 142 -59.32 -5.26 -59.70
N ALA A 143 -59.22 -5.72 -60.95
CA ALA A 143 -58.81 -7.10 -61.26
C ALA A 143 -57.66 -7.22 -62.30
N ALA A 144 -56.69 -8.09 -61.99
CA ALA A 144 -55.84 -8.89 -62.91
C ALA A 144 -54.87 -8.15 -63.90
N PRO A 145 -53.84 -8.83 -64.44
CA PRO A 145 -53.02 -9.94 -63.92
C PRO A 145 -51.49 -9.71 -64.16
N SER A 146 -50.69 -10.79 -64.03
CA SER A 146 -49.33 -11.01 -64.59
C SER A 146 -48.13 -10.66 -63.69
N ALA A 147 -47.04 -11.43 -63.86
CA ALA A 147 -45.87 -11.47 -62.98
C ALA A 147 -44.57 -11.02 -63.67
N SER A 148 -43.54 -10.68 -62.89
CA SER A 148 -42.13 -11.00 -63.19
C SER A 148 -41.20 -10.71 -61.98
N ASP A 149 -40.00 -11.30 -62.01
CA ASP A 149 -39.06 -11.48 -60.89
C ASP A 149 -38.37 -10.20 -60.36
N ILE A 150 -37.83 -10.28 -59.13
CA ILE A 150 -36.78 -9.36 -58.63
C ILE A 150 -35.62 -10.15 -58.01
N ARG A 151 -34.38 -9.77 -58.36
CA ARG A 151 -33.11 -10.30 -57.82
C ARG A 151 -32.62 -9.50 -56.60
N LEU A 152 -31.61 -10.06 -55.92
CA LEU A 152 -30.92 -9.45 -54.77
C LEU A 152 -30.46 -8.00 -55.00
N SER A 153 -30.39 -7.22 -53.91
CA SER A 153 -29.60 -5.99 -53.80
C SER A 153 -29.10 -5.82 -52.36
N ALA A 154 -27.98 -5.13 -52.17
CA ALA A 154 -27.25 -5.09 -50.90
C ALA A 154 -27.77 -4.01 -49.94
N SER A 155 -27.59 -4.22 -48.63
CA SER A 155 -27.92 -3.27 -47.58
C SER A 155 -26.83 -2.21 -47.39
N SER A 156 -27.15 -0.95 -47.67
CA SER A 156 -26.31 0.21 -47.31
C SER A 156 -26.50 0.60 -45.84
N SER A 157 -25.42 0.79 -45.09
CA SER A 157 -25.44 1.32 -43.73
C SER A 157 -25.86 2.80 -43.69
N VAL A 158 -26.75 3.17 -42.77
CA VAL A 158 -27.17 4.56 -42.52
C VAL A 158 -26.69 4.98 -41.12
N ALA A 159 -26.03 6.13 -41.03
CA ALA A 159 -25.54 6.71 -39.78
C ALA A 159 -26.66 7.37 -38.95
N PRO A 160 -26.56 7.42 -37.61
CA PRO A 160 -27.57 8.06 -36.76
C PRO A 160 -27.57 9.59 -36.92
N SER A 161 -28.74 10.20 -37.03
CA SER A 161 -28.88 11.65 -37.07
C SER A 161 -28.78 12.27 -35.67
N ALA A 162 -28.02 13.37 -35.55
CA ALA A 162 -27.93 14.13 -34.31
C ALA A 162 -29.25 14.87 -34.03
N ALA A 163 -29.72 14.83 -32.78
CA ALA A 163 -30.95 15.51 -32.37
C ALA A 163 -30.82 17.04 -32.46
N PRO A 164 -31.87 17.77 -32.88
CA PRO A 164 -31.80 19.21 -33.11
C PRO A 164 -31.62 20.00 -31.81
N LEU A 165 -30.87 21.10 -31.90
CA LEU A 165 -30.51 22.00 -30.80
C LEU A 165 -31.72 22.48 -29.95
N ALA A 166 -32.89 22.62 -30.59
CA ALA A 166 -34.16 22.96 -29.92
C ALA A 166 -34.59 21.92 -28.87
N SER A 167 -34.39 20.62 -29.12
CA SER A 167 -34.73 19.56 -28.15
C SER A 167 -33.78 19.51 -26.94
N VAL A 168 -32.56 20.05 -27.10
CA VAL A 168 -31.61 20.23 -25.99
C VAL A 168 -31.96 21.48 -25.18
N LEU A 169 -32.30 22.58 -25.86
CA LEU A 169 -32.68 23.86 -25.23
C LEU A 169 -34.07 23.84 -24.55
N LEU A 170 -34.99 22.97 -24.99
CA LEU A 170 -36.29 22.73 -24.36
C LEU A 170 -36.32 21.48 -23.47
N SER A 171 -35.16 20.92 -23.12
CA SER A 171 -35.07 19.78 -22.20
C SER A 171 -35.55 20.16 -20.78
N GLU A 172 -36.08 19.18 -20.04
CA GLU A 172 -36.47 19.41 -18.64
C GLU A 172 -35.29 19.92 -17.79
N SER A 173 -34.06 19.54 -18.15
CA SER A 173 -32.81 20.03 -17.59
C SER A 173 -32.54 21.51 -17.90
N SER A 174 -32.65 21.97 -19.14
CA SER A 174 -32.40 23.38 -19.49
C SER A 174 -33.48 24.30 -18.94
N ILE A 175 -34.73 23.87 -18.89
CA ILE A 175 -35.85 24.61 -18.28
C ILE A 175 -35.61 24.79 -16.76
N LYS A 176 -35.15 23.74 -16.06
CA LYS A 176 -34.77 23.83 -14.64
C LYS A 176 -33.58 24.78 -14.45
N ILE A 177 -32.53 24.66 -15.26
CA ILE A 177 -31.35 25.56 -15.21
C ILE A 177 -31.78 27.02 -15.42
N ALA A 178 -32.64 27.29 -16.41
CA ALA A 178 -33.17 28.63 -16.67
C ALA A 178 -33.99 29.20 -15.51
N LEU A 179 -34.84 28.39 -14.84
CA LEU A 179 -35.58 28.85 -13.66
C LEU A 179 -34.68 29.10 -12.44
N TYR A 180 -33.67 28.26 -12.18
CA TYR A 180 -32.72 28.49 -11.08
C TYR A 180 -31.84 29.71 -11.35
N LEU A 181 -31.36 29.89 -12.58
CA LEU A 181 -30.58 31.05 -12.99
C LEU A 181 -31.44 32.33 -12.95
N GLY A 182 -32.71 32.26 -13.36
CA GLY A 182 -33.68 33.35 -13.24
C GLY A 182 -33.94 33.75 -11.79
N ALA A 183 -34.15 32.79 -10.89
CA ALA A 183 -34.30 33.06 -9.46
C ALA A 183 -33.05 33.71 -8.85
N PHE A 184 -31.85 33.25 -9.25
CA PHE A 184 -30.58 33.86 -8.85
C PHE A 184 -30.46 35.31 -9.35
N PHE A 185 -30.80 35.59 -10.61
CA PHE A 185 -30.83 36.96 -11.15
C PHE A 185 -31.86 37.85 -10.46
N VAL A 186 -33.04 37.34 -10.08
CA VAL A 186 -34.05 38.10 -9.32
C VAL A 186 -33.54 38.45 -7.92
N ILE A 187 -32.87 37.52 -7.22
CA ILE A 187 -32.27 37.79 -5.90
C ILE A 187 -31.11 38.79 -6.02
N ALA A 188 -30.24 38.62 -7.01
CA ALA A 188 -29.14 39.56 -7.27
C ALA A 188 -29.65 40.96 -7.63
N ALA A 189 -30.66 41.06 -8.50
CA ALA A 189 -31.29 42.33 -8.85
C ALA A 189 -32.00 42.99 -7.65
N ALA A 190 -32.66 42.21 -6.79
CA ALA A 190 -33.26 42.72 -5.56
C ALA A 190 -32.22 43.27 -4.58
N LEU A 191 -31.05 42.61 -4.44
CA LEU A 191 -29.94 43.11 -3.62
C LEU A 191 -29.32 44.39 -4.20
N ILE A 192 -29.10 44.45 -5.53
CA ILE A 192 -28.58 45.63 -6.21
C ILE A 192 -29.55 46.82 -6.11
N LEU A 193 -30.85 46.59 -6.32
CA LEU A 193 -31.89 47.62 -6.23
C LEU A 193 -32.06 48.11 -4.78
N ALA A 194 -32.00 47.19 -3.80
CA ALA A 194 -32.01 47.55 -2.39
C ALA A 194 -30.81 48.43 -2.04
N ALA A 195 -29.59 48.08 -2.48
CA ALA A 195 -28.41 48.93 -2.26
C ALA A 195 -28.62 50.35 -2.82
N LEU A 196 -29.19 50.48 -4.02
CA LEU A 196 -29.31 51.74 -4.77
C LEU A 196 -30.25 52.80 -4.18
N VAL A 197 -31.36 52.44 -3.51
CA VAL A 197 -32.40 53.40 -3.10
C VAL A 197 -32.81 53.24 -1.64
N GLU A 198 -32.07 53.89 -0.75
CA GLU A 198 -32.14 53.78 0.71
C GLU A 198 -33.55 53.97 1.30
N THR A 199 -34.28 54.98 0.83
CA THR A 199 -35.62 55.36 1.35
C THR A 199 -36.75 54.45 0.89
N LEU A 200 -36.56 53.63 -0.15
CA LEU A 200 -37.59 52.74 -0.69
C LEU A 200 -37.33 51.24 -0.45
N ARG A 201 -36.21 50.89 0.23
CA ARG A 201 -35.81 49.49 0.51
C ARG A 201 -36.97 48.65 1.07
N LEU A 202 -37.52 49.03 2.22
CA LEU A 202 -38.51 48.23 2.94
C LEU A 202 -39.88 48.15 2.22
N PRO A 203 -40.48 49.24 1.70
CA PRO A 203 -41.73 49.15 0.93
C PRO A 203 -41.62 48.27 -0.31
N ILE A 204 -40.51 48.35 -1.06
CA ILE A 204 -40.28 47.52 -2.25
C ILE A 204 -40.10 46.05 -1.85
N LEU A 205 -39.25 45.76 -0.87
CA LEU A 205 -39.00 44.39 -0.41
C LEU A 205 -40.27 43.72 0.14
N LEU A 206 -41.10 44.43 0.91
CA LEU A 206 -42.39 43.91 1.38
C LEU A 206 -43.39 43.69 0.25
N GLY A 207 -43.56 44.65 -0.67
CA GLY A 207 -44.47 44.52 -1.81
C GLY A 207 -44.10 43.32 -2.70
N VAL A 208 -42.81 43.17 -3.02
CA VAL A 208 -42.27 42.04 -3.78
C VAL A 208 -42.43 40.72 -3.01
N SER A 209 -42.21 40.70 -1.69
CA SER A 209 -42.42 39.52 -0.85
C SER A 209 -43.89 39.07 -0.82
N VAL A 210 -44.83 40.00 -0.65
CA VAL A 210 -46.27 39.69 -0.67
C VAL A 210 -46.71 39.15 -2.03
N LEU A 211 -46.20 39.74 -3.12
CA LEU A 211 -46.48 39.29 -4.49
C LEU A 211 -45.96 37.85 -4.72
N PHE A 212 -44.72 37.56 -4.34
CA PHE A 212 -44.17 36.20 -4.49
C PHE A 212 -44.81 35.17 -3.56
N GLY A 213 -45.08 35.50 -2.30
CA GLY A 213 -45.74 34.61 -1.35
C GLY A 213 -47.19 34.30 -1.74
N GLY A 214 -47.96 35.32 -2.13
CA GLY A 214 -49.33 35.16 -2.64
C GLY A 214 -49.38 34.39 -3.95
N GLY A 215 -48.50 34.73 -4.90
CA GLY A 215 -48.37 34.02 -6.18
C GLY A 215 -48.00 32.55 -6.01
N ALA A 216 -47.08 32.24 -5.09
CA ALA A 216 -46.71 30.87 -4.76
C ALA A 216 -47.90 30.05 -4.25
N LEU A 217 -48.68 30.59 -3.30
CA LEU A 217 -49.86 29.91 -2.75
C LEU A 217 -50.97 29.74 -3.80
N ALA A 218 -51.24 30.77 -4.61
CA ALA A 218 -52.24 30.71 -5.68
C ALA A 218 -51.88 29.68 -6.77
N LEU A 219 -50.60 29.59 -7.15
CA LEU A 219 -50.13 28.65 -8.16
C LEU A 219 -49.94 27.23 -7.66
N LYS A 220 -49.88 26.98 -6.33
CA LYS A 220 -49.55 25.67 -5.75
C LYS A 220 -50.35 24.49 -6.31
N LYS A 221 -51.66 24.67 -6.55
CA LYS A 221 -52.54 23.62 -7.09
C LYS A 221 -52.43 23.42 -8.60
N ARG A 222 -51.83 24.36 -9.35
CA ARG A 222 -51.75 24.33 -10.83
C ARG A 222 -50.34 24.10 -11.36
N LEU A 223 -49.33 24.69 -10.71
CA LEU A 223 -47.93 24.70 -11.14
C LEU A 223 -47.02 24.52 -9.90
N PRO A 224 -46.88 23.29 -9.37
CA PRO A 224 -46.19 23.04 -8.10
C PRO A 224 -44.69 23.37 -8.12
N GLN A 225 -44.01 23.20 -9.26
CA GLN A 225 -42.58 23.54 -9.39
C GLN A 225 -42.32 25.07 -9.38
N PRO A 226 -43.00 25.89 -10.22
CA PRO A 226 -42.95 27.35 -10.08
C PRO A 226 -43.39 27.85 -8.69
N SER A 227 -44.47 27.29 -8.14
CA SER A 227 -44.96 27.62 -6.79
C SER A 227 -43.88 27.44 -5.70
N PHE A 228 -43.15 26.32 -5.73
CA PHE A 228 -42.03 26.08 -4.81
C PHE A 228 -40.91 27.12 -4.94
N ILE A 229 -40.56 27.53 -6.16
CA ILE A 229 -39.47 28.50 -6.41
C ILE A 229 -39.90 29.92 -5.98
N LEU A 230 -41.13 30.33 -6.26
CA LEU A 230 -41.69 31.60 -5.80
C LEU A 230 -41.76 31.65 -4.26
N TRP A 231 -42.12 30.53 -3.60
CA TRP A 231 -42.11 30.43 -2.14
C TRP A 231 -40.69 30.48 -1.55
N LEU A 232 -39.72 29.87 -2.22
CA LEU A 232 -38.31 29.93 -1.83
C LEU A 232 -37.81 31.39 -1.87
N VAL A 233 -38.03 32.10 -2.98
CA VAL A 233 -37.68 33.53 -3.13
C VAL A 233 -38.37 34.39 -2.07
N PHE A 234 -39.68 34.23 -1.88
CA PHE A 234 -40.42 34.89 -0.78
C PHE A 234 -39.75 34.66 0.58
N SER A 235 -39.47 33.41 0.94
CA SER A 235 -38.91 33.08 2.24
C SER A 235 -37.45 33.55 2.43
N ALA A 236 -36.71 33.76 1.33
CA ALA A 236 -35.35 34.34 1.36
C ALA A 236 -35.37 35.88 1.48
N LEU A 237 -36.43 36.54 1.03
CA LEU A 237 -36.61 38.00 1.17
C LEU A 237 -37.02 38.41 2.60
N LEU A 238 -37.59 37.50 3.40
CA LEU A 238 -38.04 37.80 4.77
C LEU A 238 -36.88 38.17 5.73
N PRO A 239 -35.76 37.41 5.83
CA PRO A 239 -34.61 37.84 6.63
C PRO A 239 -34.00 39.17 6.17
N ILE A 240 -33.97 39.43 4.85
CA ILE A 240 -33.47 40.70 4.29
C ILE A 240 -34.38 41.87 4.71
N SER A 241 -35.70 41.67 4.62
CA SER A 241 -36.70 42.67 5.04
C SER A 241 -36.63 42.92 6.55
N ALA A 242 -36.34 41.90 7.36
CA ALA A 242 -36.13 42.02 8.80
C ALA A 242 -34.84 42.78 9.14
N GLY A 243 -33.75 42.58 8.38
CA GLY A 243 -32.52 43.36 8.53
C GLY A 243 -32.77 44.85 8.30
N VAL A 244 -33.37 45.22 7.17
CA VAL A 244 -33.72 46.62 6.87
C VAL A 244 -34.67 47.21 7.92
N LEU A 245 -35.57 46.40 8.51
CA LEU A 245 -36.43 46.86 9.61
C LEU A 245 -35.65 47.07 10.92
N ALA A 246 -34.67 46.23 11.25
CA ALA A 246 -33.81 46.42 12.41
C ALA A 246 -32.95 47.69 12.29
N ASP A 247 -32.42 47.95 11.08
CA ASP A 247 -31.66 49.17 10.76
C ASP A 247 -32.54 50.43 10.90
N LEU A 248 -33.75 50.40 10.33
CA LEU A 248 -34.71 51.52 10.43
C LEU A 248 -35.23 51.77 11.85
N LEU A 249 -35.23 50.75 12.71
CA LEU A 249 -35.53 50.84 14.14
C LEU A 249 -34.29 51.17 14.99
N ASN A 250 -33.11 51.29 14.39
CA ASN A 250 -31.82 51.56 15.03
C ASN A 250 -31.51 50.63 16.23
N LEU A 251 -31.87 49.35 16.11
CA LEU A 251 -31.75 48.38 17.19
C LEU A 251 -30.28 48.00 17.43
N SER A 252 -29.86 47.97 18.69
CA SER A 252 -28.47 47.65 19.08
C SER A 252 -28.39 46.79 20.35
N GLY A 253 -27.24 46.13 20.55
CA GLY A 253 -26.95 45.30 21.73
C GLY A 253 -27.96 44.18 21.98
N THR A 254 -28.46 44.09 23.21
CA THR A 254 -29.46 43.10 23.64
C THR A 254 -30.79 43.25 22.89
N SER A 255 -31.22 44.48 22.57
CA SER A 255 -32.48 44.73 21.83
C SER A 255 -32.45 44.15 20.41
N LEU A 256 -31.31 44.30 19.71
CA LEU A 256 -31.06 43.71 18.40
C LEU A 256 -31.06 42.18 18.47
N SER A 257 -30.50 41.62 19.54
CA SER A 257 -30.48 40.16 19.74
C SER A 257 -31.85 39.59 20.09
N ALA A 258 -32.66 40.30 20.88
CA ALA A 258 -34.05 39.93 21.13
C ALA A 258 -34.90 39.96 19.85
N TYR A 259 -34.71 40.98 19.01
CA TYR A 259 -35.33 41.07 17.70
C TYR A 259 -34.98 39.87 16.81
N TRP A 260 -33.69 39.58 16.63
CA TRP A 260 -33.25 38.46 15.80
C TRP A 260 -33.63 37.09 16.36
N LEU A 261 -33.64 36.90 17.69
CA LEU A 261 -34.18 35.69 18.33
C LEU A 261 -35.64 35.45 17.91
N ILE A 262 -36.49 36.48 18.02
CA ILE A 262 -37.91 36.38 17.65
C ILE A 262 -38.07 36.11 16.14
N VAL A 263 -37.39 36.90 15.29
CA VAL A 263 -37.44 36.74 13.83
C VAL A 263 -36.98 35.35 13.38
N LEU A 264 -35.86 34.86 13.90
CA LEU A 264 -35.30 33.56 13.50
C LEU A 264 -36.11 32.39 14.06
N THR A 265 -36.72 32.52 15.24
CA THR A 265 -37.68 31.53 15.77
C THR A 265 -38.92 31.46 14.86
N LEU A 266 -39.44 32.62 14.42
CA LEU A 266 -40.55 32.68 13.46
C LEU A 266 -40.17 32.12 12.07
N MET A 267 -38.94 32.37 11.59
CA MET A 267 -38.44 31.77 10.34
C MET A 267 -38.24 30.25 10.46
N SER A 268 -37.78 29.76 11.61
CA SER A 268 -37.69 28.32 11.90
C SER A 268 -39.07 27.67 11.86
N ALA A 269 -40.07 28.27 12.50
CA ALA A 269 -41.46 27.81 12.43
C ALA A 269 -42.03 27.86 10.99
N LEU A 270 -41.77 28.94 10.25
CA LEU A 270 -42.22 29.11 8.86
C LEU A 270 -41.59 28.09 7.91
N TRP A 271 -40.29 27.81 8.03
CA TRP A 271 -39.61 26.79 7.25
C TRP A 271 -39.96 25.36 7.71
N GLY A 272 -40.22 25.14 9.00
CA GLY A 272 -40.83 23.90 9.51
C GLY A 272 -42.20 23.64 8.87
N PHE A 273 -43.07 24.64 8.84
CA PHE A 273 -44.35 24.57 8.11
C PHE A 273 -44.13 24.38 6.59
N SER A 274 -43.14 25.05 6.00
CA SER A 274 -42.81 24.92 4.57
C SER A 274 -42.34 23.51 4.19
N THR A 275 -41.68 22.80 5.12
CA THR A 275 -41.29 21.39 4.98
C THR A 275 -42.52 20.51 4.80
N TRP A 276 -43.56 20.71 5.62
CA TRP A 276 -44.84 20.03 5.48
C TRP A 276 -45.58 20.47 4.21
N LEU A 277 -45.64 21.79 3.96
CA LEU A 277 -46.40 22.40 2.87
C LEU A 277 -45.94 21.95 1.48
N TYR A 278 -44.64 21.75 1.27
CA TYR A 278 -44.05 21.35 -0.03
C TYR A 278 -43.38 19.97 -0.03
N VAL A 279 -43.42 19.22 1.08
CA VAL A 279 -42.72 17.94 1.26
C VAL A 279 -41.22 18.06 0.88
N SER A 280 -40.59 19.18 1.27
CA SER A 280 -39.23 19.52 0.83
C SER A 280 -38.21 19.36 1.95
N ARG A 281 -37.19 18.54 1.71
CA ARG A 281 -36.06 18.34 2.63
C ARG A 281 -35.16 19.57 2.77
N PHE A 282 -35.22 20.52 1.84
CA PHE A 282 -34.45 21.76 1.93
C PHE A 282 -34.95 22.62 3.10
N PHE A 283 -36.27 22.78 3.23
CA PHE A 283 -36.84 23.62 4.28
C PHE A 283 -36.64 23.06 5.70
N SER A 284 -36.42 21.76 5.88
CA SER A 284 -36.09 21.23 7.21
C SER A 284 -34.66 21.54 7.62
N LEU A 285 -33.73 21.60 6.66
CA LEU A 285 -32.35 22.04 6.88
C LEU A 285 -32.30 23.53 7.20
N THR A 286 -33.05 24.37 6.47
CA THR A 286 -33.09 25.82 6.74
C THR A 286 -33.81 26.14 8.06
N ALA A 287 -34.88 25.40 8.41
CA ALA A 287 -35.54 25.54 9.72
C ALA A 287 -34.59 25.26 10.89
N PHE A 288 -33.79 24.20 10.79
CA PHE A 288 -32.76 23.91 11.80
C PHE A 288 -31.64 24.98 11.82
N GLY A 289 -31.21 25.46 10.65
CA GLY A 289 -30.27 26.57 10.56
C GLY A 289 -30.77 27.84 11.26
N ALA A 290 -32.04 28.23 11.02
CA ALA A 290 -32.67 29.34 11.74
C ALA A 290 -32.75 29.10 13.25
N LEU A 291 -33.05 27.87 13.69
CA LEU A 291 -33.08 27.52 15.11
C LEU A 291 -31.71 27.64 15.78
N ALA A 292 -30.64 27.20 15.11
CA ALA A 292 -29.27 27.30 15.62
C ALA A 292 -28.81 28.77 15.76
N VAL A 293 -29.11 29.62 14.79
CA VAL A 293 -28.78 31.07 14.88
C VAL A 293 -29.71 31.79 15.87
N ALA A 294 -30.97 31.36 16.01
CA ALA A 294 -31.85 31.83 17.09
C ALA A 294 -31.26 31.50 18.47
N ALA A 295 -30.74 30.29 18.67
CA ALA A 295 -30.09 29.90 19.93
C ALA A 295 -28.82 30.71 20.23
N TRP A 296 -28.06 31.11 19.21
CA TRP A 296 -26.96 32.08 19.37
C TRP A 296 -27.49 33.43 19.87
N HIS A 297 -28.54 33.98 19.26
CA HIS A 297 -29.15 35.24 19.71
C HIS A 297 -29.85 35.14 21.07
N PHE A 298 -30.30 33.95 21.50
CA PHE A 298 -30.75 33.71 22.86
C PHE A 298 -29.61 33.84 23.87
N ALA A 299 -28.42 33.29 23.58
CA ALA A 299 -27.25 33.46 24.43
C ALA A 299 -26.85 34.94 24.54
N ASN A 300 -26.81 35.69 23.43
CA ASN A 300 -26.52 37.13 23.42
C ASN A 300 -27.34 37.97 24.43
N LEU A 301 -28.55 37.54 24.83
CA LEU A 301 -29.43 38.31 25.72
C LEU A 301 -28.87 38.51 27.14
N PHE A 302 -27.98 37.63 27.59
CA PHE A 302 -27.52 37.55 28.97
C PHE A 302 -26.08 38.05 29.16
N GLU A 303 -25.51 38.71 28.15
CA GLU A 303 -24.08 39.10 28.06
C GLU A 303 -23.10 38.01 28.55
N PRO A 304 -23.27 36.73 28.14
CA PRO A 304 -22.71 35.60 28.88
C PRO A 304 -21.29 35.25 28.46
N GLY A 305 -20.62 34.45 29.30
CA GLY A 305 -19.46 33.67 28.86
C GLY A 305 -19.81 32.61 27.80
N THR A 306 -18.79 32.14 27.09
CA THR A 306 -18.87 31.13 26.00
C THR A 306 -19.71 29.90 26.33
N ASP A 307 -19.72 29.48 27.61
CA ASP A 307 -20.45 28.32 28.09
C ASP A 307 -21.98 28.39 27.89
N LEU A 308 -22.59 29.59 27.91
CA LEU A 308 -24.03 29.71 27.59
C LEU A 308 -24.29 29.54 26.08
N TYR A 309 -23.38 29.98 25.22
CA TYR A 309 -23.49 29.75 23.77
C TYR A 309 -23.40 28.26 23.46
N LEU A 310 -22.43 27.55 24.06
CA LEU A 310 -22.26 26.11 23.89
C LEU A 310 -23.50 25.34 24.37
N PHE A 311 -24.05 25.70 25.53
CA PHE A 311 -25.30 25.15 26.04
C PHE A 311 -26.49 25.40 25.12
N ALA A 312 -26.69 26.65 24.66
CA ALA A 312 -27.81 27.02 23.80
C ALA A 312 -27.74 26.32 22.43
N LEU A 313 -26.52 26.21 21.86
CA LEU A 313 -26.30 25.47 20.62
C LEU A 313 -26.58 23.97 20.80
N ALA A 314 -26.04 23.31 21.83
CA ALA A 314 -26.33 21.89 22.10
C ALA A 314 -27.85 21.65 22.30
N ALA A 315 -28.54 22.55 23.00
CA ALA A 315 -29.99 22.51 23.16
C ALA A 315 -30.72 22.58 21.80
N ALA A 316 -30.28 23.46 20.89
CA ALA A 316 -30.79 23.50 19.52
C ALA A 316 -30.52 22.19 18.74
N GLY A 317 -29.36 21.56 18.95
CA GLY A 317 -29.04 20.22 18.43
C GLY A 317 -30.06 19.16 18.88
N LEU A 318 -30.42 19.14 20.16
CA LEU A 318 -31.44 18.26 20.72
C LEU A 318 -32.84 18.53 20.12
N PHE A 319 -33.24 19.80 19.96
CA PHE A 319 -34.47 20.14 19.22
C PHE A 319 -34.40 19.70 17.75
N GLY A 320 -33.22 19.72 17.13
CA GLY A 320 -32.97 19.15 15.81
C GLY A 320 -33.31 17.66 15.74
N LEU A 321 -32.95 16.87 16.77
CA LEU A 321 -33.35 15.45 16.87
C LEU A 321 -34.85 15.26 17.07
N VAL A 322 -35.53 16.16 17.78
CA VAL A 322 -37.01 16.16 17.86
C VAL A 322 -37.62 16.41 16.47
N GLY A 323 -37.04 17.33 15.69
CA GLY A 323 -37.41 17.54 14.27
C GLY A 323 -37.19 16.28 13.42
N VAL A 324 -36.07 15.58 13.59
CA VAL A 324 -35.80 14.29 12.92
C VAL A 324 -36.83 13.23 13.32
N PHE A 325 -37.19 13.14 14.60
CA PHE A 325 -38.21 12.21 15.09
C PHE A 325 -39.57 12.46 14.42
N LEU A 326 -40.03 13.71 14.42
CA LEU A 326 -41.29 14.11 13.79
C LEU A 326 -41.30 13.86 12.27
N LEU A 327 -40.20 14.12 11.57
CA LEU A 327 -40.10 13.81 10.13
C LEU A 327 -40.00 12.30 9.84
N LYS A 328 -39.42 11.52 10.77
CA LYS A 328 -39.34 10.05 10.68
C LYS A 328 -40.71 9.41 10.90
N THR A 329 -41.53 9.94 11.81
CA THR A 329 -42.89 9.44 12.08
C THR A 329 -43.92 9.93 11.05
N TRP A 330 -43.78 11.14 10.51
CA TRP A 330 -44.70 11.69 9.51
C TRP A 330 -44.51 11.15 8.08
N GLN A 331 -43.26 10.92 7.65
CA GLN A 331 -42.95 10.53 6.26
C GLN A 331 -42.15 9.24 6.19
N SER A 332 -40.83 9.31 6.41
CA SER A 332 -39.95 8.14 6.39
C SER A 332 -38.55 8.48 6.90
N GLN A 333 -37.80 7.47 7.33
CA GLN A 333 -36.39 7.61 7.68
C GLN A 333 -35.55 8.18 6.52
N LYS A 334 -35.84 7.80 5.26
CA LYS A 334 -35.15 8.35 4.06
C LYS A 334 -35.44 9.84 3.84
N PHE A 335 -36.55 10.37 4.36
CA PHE A 335 -36.88 11.79 4.29
C PHE A 335 -36.15 12.60 5.36
N ALA A 336 -36.13 12.09 6.61
CA ALA A 336 -35.49 12.75 7.75
C ALA A 336 -33.95 12.69 7.73
N LEU A 337 -33.36 11.74 6.98
CA LEU A 337 -31.93 11.44 6.98
C LEU A 337 -30.99 12.65 6.71
N PRO A 338 -31.26 13.59 5.78
CA PRO A 338 -30.38 14.75 5.60
C PRO A 338 -30.36 15.69 6.80
N LEU A 339 -31.51 15.93 7.44
CA LEU A 339 -31.57 16.71 8.67
C LEU A 339 -30.80 16.00 9.79
N TYR A 340 -30.95 14.69 9.91
CA TYR A 340 -30.21 13.90 10.89
C TYR A 340 -28.69 14.06 10.73
N TRP A 341 -28.15 13.93 9.52
CA TRP A 341 -26.71 14.15 9.29
C TRP A 341 -26.26 15.59 9.59
N LEU A 342 -27.07 16.60 9.25
CA LEU A 342 -26.77 17.99 9.61
C LEU A 342 -26.72 18.19 11.14
N VAL A 343 -27.69 17.62 11.85
CA VAL A 343 -27.80 17.70 13.32
C VAL A 343 -26.65 16.96 14.00
N GLN A 344 -26.24 15.77 13.51
CA GLN A 344 -25.05 15.05 14.02
C GLN A 344 -23.75 15.84 13.78
N ALA A 345 -23.57 16.43 12.59
CA ALA A 345 -22.38 17.22 12.27
C ALA A 345 -22.31 18.51 13.09
N PHE A 346 -23.46 19.14 13.34
CA PHE A 346 -23.58 20.33 14.18
C PHE A 346 -23.21 20.05 15.65
N GLU A 347 -23.78 19.00 16.27
CA GLU A 347 -23.44 18.65 17.66
C GLU A 347 -21.96 18.28 17.82
N LEU A 348 -21.39 17.60 16.82
CA LEU A 348 -19.95 17.31 16.79
C LEU A 348 -19.11 18.59 16.76
N ILE A 349 -19.51 19.62 16.02
CA ILE A 349 -18.83 20.93 15.99
C ILE A 349 -18.94 21.62 17.36
N VAL A 350 -20.13 21.63 17.98
CA VAL A 350 -20.33 22.20 19.33
C VAL A 350 -19.39 21.54 20.34
N LEU A 351 -19.28 20.21 20.32
CA LEU A 351 -18.41 19.46 21.24
C LEU A 351 -16.91 19.60 20.93
N VAL A 352 -16.53 19.74 19.66
CA VAL A 352 -15.16 20.04 19.24
C VAL A 352 -14.71 21.44 19.70
N ILE A 353 -15.63 22.36 19.95
CA ILE A 353 -15.35 23.67 20.56
C ILE A 353 -15.42 23.58 22.10
N ALA A 354 -16.41 22.86 22.64
CA ALA A 354 -16.63 22.75 24.09
C ALA A 354 -15.51 22.01 24.82
N ALA A 355 -14.90 20.98 24.24
CA ALA A 355 -13.82 20.24 24.89
C ALA A 355 -12.52 21.07 25.07
N PRO A 356 -12.01 21.77 24.05
CA PRO A 356 -10.92 22.74 24.23
C PRO A 356 -11.29 23.92 25.14
N TRP A 357 -12.54 24.39 25.12
CA TRP A 357 -12.98 25.47 26.01
C TRP A 357 -12.97 25.03 27.49
N ALA A 358 -13.55 23.86 27.80
CA ALA A 358 -13.49 23.27 29.13
C ALA A 358 -12.03 23.02 29.58
N LEU A 359 -11.14 22.62 28.67
CA LEU A 359 -9.71 22.45 28.93
C LEU A 359 -8.98 23.79 29.21
N TYR A 360 -9.32 24.86 28.48
CA TYR A 360 -8.79 26.21 28.72
C TYR A 360 -9.21 26.74 30.10
N ASN A 361 -10.48 26.53 30.47
CA ASN A 361 -11.01 26.93 31.77
C ASN A 361 -10.32 26.24 32.97
N LEU A 362 -9.62 25.11 32.76
CA LEU A 362 -8.81 24.45 33.80
C LEU A 362 -7.55 25.24 34.17
N VAL A 363 -6.98 25.97 33.20
CA VAL A 363 -5.68 26.66 33.35
C VAL A 363 -5.88 28.10 33.83
N ALA A 364 -7.07 28.67 33.58
CA ALA A 364 -7.37 30.09 33.83
C ALA A 364 -7.96 30.40 35.22
N ASN A 365 -8.18 29.41 36.08
CA ASN A 365 -8.93 29.50 37.35
C ASN A 365 -10.30 30.18 37.18
N TYR A 366 -11.26 29.39 36.69
CA TYR A 366 -12.63 29.83 36.44
C TYR A 366 -13.33 30.32 37.71
N THR A 367 -14.03 31.47 37.64
CA THR A 367 -14.78 32.04 38.76
C THR A 367 -16.21 32.36 38.36
N GLY A 368 -17.19 31.76 39.05
CA GLY A 368 -18.61 32.05 38.93
C GLY A 368 -19.46 30.96 38.27
N ALA A 369 -20.78 31.04 38.51
CA ALA A 369 -21.79 30.01 38.27
C ALA A 369 -22.00 29.55 36.81
N TRP A 370 -21.20 30.01 35.85
CA TRP A 370 -21.27 29.62 34.44
C TRP A 370 -20.83 28.17 34.19
N TRP A 371 -20.08 27.55 35.13
CA TRP A 371 -19.73 26.11 35.09
C TRP A 371 -20.97 25.21 34.92
N LEU A 372 -22.13 25.63 35.45
CA LEU A 372 -23.39 24.90 35.34
C LEU A 372 -23.83 24.75 33.89
N PHE A 373 -23.66 25.78 33.04
CA PHE A 373 -23.97 25.69 31.61
C PHE A 373 -22.96 24.81 30.87
N SER A 374 -21.70 24.84 31.27
CA SER A 374 -20.68 23.91 30.77
C SER A 374 -21.07 22.45 31.08
N ALA A 375 -21.40 22.14 32.33
CA ALA A 375 -21.85 20.81 32.76
C ALA A 375 -23.16 20.40 32.06
N LEU A 376 -24.12 21.30 31.93
CA LEU A 376 -25.38 21.06 31.21
C LEU A 376 -25.17 20.81 29.71
N THR A 377 -24.16 21.41 29.08
CA THR A 377 -23.78 21.10 27.68
C THR A 377 -23.40 19.62 27.54
N TRP A 378 -22.60 19.09 28.47
CA TRP A 378 -22.23 17.68 28.50
C TRP A 378 -23.41 16.74 28.84
N VAL A 379 -24.33 17.17 29.71
CA VAL A 379 -25.59 16.44 29.97
C VAL A 379 -26.47 16.40 28.71
N ILE A 380 -26.59 17.51 27.97
CA ILE A 380 -27.34 17.56 26.71
C ILE A 380 -26.69 16.64 25.67
N ALA A 381 -25.37 16.64 25.53
CA ALA A 381 -24.66 15.74 24.62
C ALA A 381 -24.90 14.25 24.95
N PHE A 382 -24.91 13.88 26.24
CA PHE A 382 -25.29 12.53 26.67
C PHE A 382 -26.73 12.18 26.26
N LEU A 383 -27.69 13.09 26.47
CA LEU A 383 -29.09 12.91 26.06
C LEU A 383 -29.23 12.84 24.53
N PHE A 384 -28.52 13.69 23.80
CA PHE A 384 -28.47 13.76 22.34
C PHE A 384 -28.00 12.45 21.73
N TYR A 385 -26.87 11.90 22.18
CA TYR A 385 -26.35 10.65 21.64
C TYR A 385 -27.18 9.44 22.04
N THR A 386 -27.75 9.45 23.25
CA THR A 386 -28.71 8.41 23.69
C THR A 386 -29.98 8.43 22.84
N ALA A 387 -30.56 9.60 22.59
CA ALA A 387 -31.68 9.77 21.68
C ALA A 387 -31.31 9.39 20.24
N SER A 388 -30.08 9.68 19.80
CA SER A 388 -29.58 9.35 18.46
C SER A 388 -29.55 7.85 18.21
N ASP A 389 -29.05 7.03 19.15
CA ASP A 389 -29.07 5.55 19.01
C ASP A 389 -30.50 4.98 19.10
N PHE A 390 -31.40 5.63 19.84
CA PHE A 390 -32.83 5.25 19.86
C PHE A 390 -33.57 5.62 18.56
N LEU A 391 -33.14 6.67 17.86
CA LEU A 391 -33.70 7.08 16.56
C LEU A 391 -33.14 6.27 15.40
N ILE A 392 -31.82 6.11 15.31
CA ILE A 392 -31.12 5.34 14.29
C ILE A 392 -29.92 4.64 14.98
N PRO A 393 -30.00 3.33 15.27
CA PRO A 393 -29.00 2.67 16.10
C PRO A 393 -27.65 2.57 15.39
N PHE A 394 -26.61 3.06 16.05
CA PHE A 394 -25.24 3.11 15.54
C PHE A 394 -24.26 3.01 16.71
N PRO A 395 -23.30 2.07 16.69
CA PRO A 395 -22.54 1.71 17.89
C PRO A 395 -21.77 2.88 18.50
N LEU A 396 -21.26 3.81 17.68
CA LEU A 396 -20.44 4.93 18.15
C LEU A 396 -21.18 5.87 19.11
N PHE A 397 -22.49 6.09 18.92
CA PHE A 397 -23.26 7.01 19.78
C PHE A 397 -23.30 6.55 21.24
N ARG A 398 -23.23 5.24 21.51
CA ARG A 398 -23.18 4.72 22.89
C ARG A 398 -21.86 5.04 23.57
N PHE A 399 -20.76 5.06 22.81
CA PHE A 399 -19.44 5.51 23.29
C PHE A 399 -19.38 7.03 23.45
N LEU A 400 -19.96 7.80 22.52
CA LEU A 400 -20.04 9.26 22.62
C LEU A 400 -20.93 9.71 23.80
N ALA A 401 -22.04 9.03 24.06
CA ALA A 401 -22.86 9.23 25.25
C ALA A 401 -22.07 8.93 26.54
N ALA A 402 -21.40 7.77 26.64
CA ALA A 402 -20.60 7.43 27.81
C ALA A 402 -19.40 8.38 28.00
N GLY A 403 -18.78 8.84 26.91
CA GLY A 403 -17.72 9.85 26.92
C GLY A 403 -18.22 11.22 27.38
N ALA A 404 -19.43 11.62 26.98
CA ALA A 404 -20.05 12.88 27.43
C ALA A 404 -20.37 12.90 28.94
N LEU A 405 -20.50 11.74 29.59
CA LEU A 405 -20.60 11.66 31.04
C LEU A 405 -19.27 11.92 31.77
N MET A 406 -18.12 11.74 31.12
CA MET A 406 -16.81 11.80 31.79
C MET A 406 -16.52 13.18 32.43
N PRO A 407 -16.72 14.34 31.75
CA PRO A 407 -16.35 15.64 32.33
C PRO A 407 -17.29 16.13 33.46
N ILE A 408 -18.46 15.52 33.63
CA ILE A 408 -19.54 16.08 34.47
C ILE A 408 -19.12 16.21 35.94
N ALA A 409 -18.54 15.16 36.54
CA ALA A 409 -18.12 15.21 37.94
C ALA A 409 -16.96 16.19 38.17
N TRP A 410 -16.09 16.39 37.17
CA TRP A 410 -15.05 17.41 37.24
C TRP A 410 -15.62 18.82 37.23
N LEU A 411 -16.52 19.11 36.27
CA LEU A 411 -17.17 20.42 36.14
C LEU A 411 -18.05 20.75 37.35
N ALA A 412 -18.58 19.74 38.05
CA ALA A 412 -19.29 19.93 39.31
C ALA A 412 -18.37 20.12 40.53
N LEU A 413 -17.10 19.70 40.45
CA LEU A 413 -16.14 19.86 41.54
C LEU A 413 -15.42 21.22 41.49
N ILE A 414 -15.16 21.77 40.31
CA ILE A 414 -14.30 22.96 40.13
C ILE A 414 -14.79 24.21 40.90
N GLU A 415 -16.10 24.38 41.05
CA GLU A 415 -16.72 25.51 41.80
C GLU A 415 -16.37 25.53 43.30
N PHE A 416 -16.01 24.38 43.88
CA PHE A 416 -15.71 24.27 45.33
C PHE A 416 -14.25 24.59 45.67
N GLU A 417 -13.47 25.11 44.72
CA GLU A 417 -11.99 25.26 44.78
C GLU A 417 -11.27 24.08 45.46
N PRO A 418 -11.63 22.81 45.15
CA PRO A 418 -11.24 21.69 45.98
C PRO A 418 -9.75 21.38 45.80
N SER A 419 -9.09 20.94 46.88
CA SER A 419 -7.69 20.53 46.80
C SER A 419 -7.52 19.38 45.81
N ASN A 420 -6.34 19.28 45.19
CA ASN A 420 -6.03 18.25 44.19
C ASN A 420 -6.22 16.81 44.74
N THR A 421 -6.12 16.62 46.06
CA THR A 421 -6.54 15.40 46.78
C THR A 421 -8.02 15.07 46.55
N ILE A 422 -8.91 16.04 46.70
CA ILE A 422 -10.36 15.90 46.50
C ILE A 422 -10.67 15.73 45.01
N PHE A 423 -9.98 16.42 44.09
CA PHE A 423 -10.10 16.18 42.65
C PHE A 423 -9.71 14.75 42.25
N ALA A 424 -8.59 14.22 42.78
CA ALA A 424 -8.16 12.85 42.52
C ALA A 424 -9.17 11.81 43.03
N LEU A 425 -9.70 12.01 44.25
CA LEU A 425 -10.78 11.20 44.82
C LEU A 425 -12.09 11.32 44.03
N GLY A 426 -12.41 12.52 43.52
CA GLY A 426 -13.60 12.79 42.70
C GLY A 426 -13.57 12.07 41.35
N TRP A 427 -12.44 12.13 40.64
CA TRP A 427 -12.22 11.34 39.42
C TRP A 427 -12.35 9.83 39.70
N TRP A 428 -11.78 9.34 40.80
CA TRP A 428 -11.87 7.94 41.19
C TRP A 428 -13.31 7.51 41.49
N ALA A 429 -14.04 8.32 42.26
CA ALA A 429 -15.43 8.08 42.62
C ALA A 429 -16.35 8.09 41.39
N TRP A 430 -16.13 9.00 40.43
CA TRP A 430 -16.91 9.02 39.18
C TRP A 430 -16.57 7.82 38.28
N GLY A 431 -15.29 7.42 38.20
CA GLY A 431 -14.90 6.14 37.58
C GLY A 431 -15.63 4.95 38.20
N PHE A 432 -15.67 4.87 39.53
CA PHE A 432 -16.41 3.84 40.25
C PHE A 432 -17.92 3.86 39.94
N VAL A 433 -18.55 5.04 39.92
CA VAL A 433 -19.97 5.20 39.55
C VAL A 433 -20.24 4.74 38.11
N LEU A 434 -19.41 5.11 37.13
CA LEU A 434 -19.59 4.68 35.73
C LEU A 434 -19.39 3.17 35.56
N LEU A 435 -18.40 2.57 36.24
CA LEU A 435 -18.18 1.11 36.23
C LEU A 435 -19.36 0.36 36.87
N LEU A 436 -19.85 0.85 38.01
CA LEU A 436 -20.96 0.26 38.74
C LEU A 436 -22.27 0.39 37.96
N ALA A 437 -22.54 1.55 37.34
CA ALA A 437 -23.68 1.77 36.46
C ALA A 437 -23.63 0.83 35.25
N GLY A 438 -22.46 0.68 34.61
CA GLY A 438 -22.27 -0.21 33.47
C GLY A 438 -22.47 -1.69 33.82
N GLU A 439 -21.99 -2.17 34.97
CA GLU A 439 -22.33 -3.51 35.47
C GLU A 439 -23.81 -3.66 35.87
N ILE A 440 -24.46 -2.60 36.37
CA ILE A 440 -25.90 -2.61 36.65
C ILE A 440 -26.73 -2.70 35.36
N THR A 441 -26.28 -2.18 34.21
CA THR A 441 -27.03 -2.32 32.94
C THR A 441 -27.33 -3.78 32.59
N SER A 442 -26.47 -4.73 32.99
CA SER A 442 -26.64 -6.17 32.78
C SER A 442 -27.83 -6.79 33.54
N ILE A 443 -28.39 -6.08 34.53
CA ILE A 443 -29.52 -6.53 35.36
C ILE A 443 -30.86 -6.19 34.68
N PHE A 444 -30.89 -5.16 33.80
CA PHE A 444 -32.11 -4.74 33.13
C PHE A 444 -32.47 -5.64 31.94
N LYS A 445 -33.73 -6.09 31.88
CA LYS A 445 -34.26 -6.93 30.78
C LYS A 445 -34.39 -6.20 29.43
N SER A 446 -34.07 -4.90 29.35
CA SER A 446 -34.20 -4.10 28.13
C SER A 446 -32.89 -4.09 27.35
N ASP A 447 -32.88 -4.73 26.18
CA ASP A 447 -31.76 -4.74 25.23
C ASP A 447 -31.25 -3.31 24.89
N LYS A 448 -32.15 -2.31 24.85
CA LYS A 448 -31.74 -0.90 24.67
C LYS A 448 -30.81 -0.38 25.77
N VAL A 449 -30.91 -0.91 27.00
CA VAL A 449 -30.13 -0.48 28.17
C VAL A 449 -28.86 -1.30 28.34
N THR A 450 -28.93 -2.63 28.16
CA THR A 450 -27.76 -3.54 28.30
C THR A 450 -26.62 -3.15 27.35
N ARG A 451 -26.94 -2.60 26.17
CA ARG A 451 -26.00 -2.08 25.17
C ARG A 451 -25.09 -0.94 25.65
N PHE A 452 -25.41 -0.26 26.75
CA PHE A 452 -24.58 0.81 27.32
C PHE A 452 -23.55 0.32 28.35
N GLY A 453 -23.64 -0.92 28.83
CA GLY A 453 -22.73 -1.43 29.87
C GLY A 453 -21.25 -1.45 29.48
N LEU A 454 -20.94 -1.87 28.24
CA LEU A 454 -19.56 -1.87 27.75
C LEU A 454 -18.99 -0.44 27.55
N PRO A 455 -19.72 0.50 26.91
CA PRO A 455 -19.31 1.91 26.87
C PRO A 455 -19.08 2.55 28.25
N LEU A 456 -19.97 2.36 29.22
CA LEU A 456 -19.84 2.93 30.58
C LEU A 456 -18.62 2.38 31.31
N ASN A 457 -18.42 1.06 31.30
CA ASN A 457 -17.23 0.44 31.88
C ASN A 457 -15.94 0.89 31.19
N LEU A 458 -15.94 1.15 29.87
CA LEU A 458 -14.76 1.67 29.17
C LEU A 458 -14.50 3.14 29.49
N ALA A 459 -15.54 3.97 29.66
CA ALA A 459 -15.43 5.35 30.11
C ALA A 459 -14.86 5.47 31.54
N SER A 460 -15.10 4.48 32.42
CA SER A 460 -14.52 4.46 33.76
C SER A 460 -12.99 4.31 33.79
N LEU A 461 -12.40 3.62 32.80
CA LEU A 461 -10.96 3.29 32.80
C LEU A 461 -10.06 4.55 32.78
N PRO A 462 -10.21 5.51 31.85
CA PRO A 462 -9.40 6.73 31.87
C PRO A 462 -9.60 7.53 33.15
N LEU A 463 -10.79 7.51 33.78
CA LEU A 463 -11.01 8.23 35.04
C LEU A 463 -10.18 7.64 36.19
N PHE A 464 -10.07 6.31 36.29
CA PHE A 464 -9.18 5.67 37.25
C PHE A 464 -7.70 6.00 37.01
N PHE A 465 -7.27 6.10 35.74
CA PHE A 465 -5.89 6.50 35.41
C PHE A 465 -5.62 7.98 35.72
N ILE A 466 -6.54 8.89 35.37
CA ILE A 466 -6.42 10.33 35.67
C ILE A 466 -6.41 10.54 37.18
N ALA A 467 -7.31 9.88 37.92
CA ALA A 467 -7.34 9.89 39.37
C ALA A 467 -6.00 9.47 39.99
N GLY A 468 -5.45 8.33 39.53
CA GLY A 468 -4.14 7.85 39.98
C GLY A 468 -3.01 8.84 39.68
N LEU A 469 -2.95 9.39 38.46
CA LEU A 469 -1.91 10.34 38.05
C LEU A 469 -1.98 11.67 38.83
N VAL A 470 -3.16 12.28 38.96
CA VAL A 470 -3.36 13.48 39.79
C VAL A 470 -3.06 13.20 41.25
N GLY A 471 -3.35 11.99 41.75
CA GLY A 471 -2.94 11.57 43.08
C GLY A 471 -1.41 11.47 43.24
N THR A 472 -0.68 11.03 42.21
CA THR A 472 0.78 10.92 42.26
C THR A 472 1.53 12.25 42.21
N SER A 473 0.96 13.32 41.62
CA SER A 473 1.57 14.65 41.64
C SER A 473 1.49 15.31 43.02
N GLU A 474 0.46 14.99 43.81
CA GLU A 474 0.28 15.52 45.16
C GLU A 474 1.04 14.73 46.22
N ASN A 475 0.86 13.41 46.24
CA ASN A 475 1.37 12.56 47.31
C ASN A 475 1.52 11.11 46.84
N ALA A 476 2.74 10.56 46.94
CA ALA A 476 3.03 9.18 46.58
C ALA A 476 2.08 8.16 47.25
N TRP A 477 1.65 8.40 48.50
CA TRP A 477 0.66 7.55 49.19
C TRP A 477 -0.74 7.61 48.56
N LEU A 478 -1.17 8.77 48.09
CA LEU A 478 -2.48 8.98 47.47
C LEU A 478 -2.49 8.33 46.08
N GLY A 479 -1.45 8.58 45.28
CA GLY A 479 -1.24 7.92 44.00
C GLY A 479 -1.19 6.39 44.10
N PHE A 480 -0.36 5.84 45.00
CA PHE A 480 -0.31 4.41 45.31
C PHE A 480 -1.68 3.87 45.74
N GLY A 481 -2.37 4.56 46.64
CA GLY A 481 -3.69 4.18 47.14
C GLY A 481 -4.77 4.14 46.05
N LEU A 482 -4.82 5.13 45.17
CA LEU A 482 -5.81 5.18 44.08
C LEU A 482 -5.53 4.15 42.99
N PHE A 483 -4.25 3.90 42.63
CA PHE A 483 -3.93 2.81 41.70
C PHE A 483 -4.23 1.43 42.32
N ALA A 484 -3.94 1.21 43.61
CA ALA A 484 -4.30 -0.02 44.31
C ALA A 484 -5.82 -0.23 44.40
N ALA A 485 -6.57 0.82 44.77
CA ALA A 485 -8.04 0.77 44.85
C ALA A 485 -8.68 0.51 43.48
N SER A 486 -8.18 1.17 42.42
CA SER A 486 -8.61 0.92 41.04
C SER A 486 -8.28 -0.51 40.59
N GLY A 487 -7.08 -1.00 40.89
CA GLY A 487 -6.65 -2.36 40.63
C GLY A 487 -7.56 -3.40 41.30
N LEU A 488 -7.90 -3.20 42.58
CA LEU A 488 -8.84 -4.04 43.33
C LEU A 488 -10.25 -4.01 42.72
N VAL A 489 -10.82 -2.83 42.47
CA VAL A 489 -12.17 -2.66 41.89
C VAL A 489 -12.28 -3.32 40.52
N LEU A 490 -11.30 -3.11 39.63
CA LEU A 490 -11.28 -3.73 38.30
C LEU A 490 -11.02 -5.24 38.38
N SER A 491 -10.25 -5.72 39.36
CA SER A 491 -10.08 -7.15 39.63
C SER A 491 -11.39 -7.82 40.06
N LEU A 492 -12.19 -7.16 40.93
CA LEU A 492 -13.51 -7.64 41.34
C LEU A 492 -14.51 -7.66 40.18
N ALA A 493 -14.50 -6.62 39.32
CA ALA A 493 -15.30 -6.59 38.09
C ALA A 493 -14.93 -7.74 37.13
N GLN A 494 -13.63 -8.02 36.97
CA GLN A 494 -13.12 -9.15 36.19
C GLN A 494 -13.53 -10.53 36.76
N ILE A 495 -13.57 -10.67 38.10
CA ILE A 495 -14.03 -11.91 38.75
C ILE A 495 -15.52 -12.15 38.48
N ARG A 496 -16.36 -11.09 38.55
CA ARG A 496 -17.79 -11.17 38.22
C ARG A 496 -18.02 -11.47 36.74
N ASN A 497 -17.27 -10.82 35.85
CA ASN A 497 -17.46 -10.87 34.40
C ASN A 497 -16.09 -10.90 33.70
N ALA A 498 -15.63 -12.08 33.29
CA ALA A 498 -14.30 -12.28 32.71
C ALA A 498 -14.15 -11.61 31.32
N ARG A 499 -13.66 -10.37 31.31
CA ARG A 499 -13.48 -9.52 30.12
C ARG A 499 -12.02 -9.07 30.03
N TRP A 500 -11.32 -9.53 29.01
CA TRP A 500 -9.87 -9.35 28.84
C TRP A 500 -9.39 -7.91 29.05
N TRP A 501 -10.14 -6.91 28.59
CA TRP A 501 -9.79 -5.49 28.68
C TRP A 501 -9.96 -4.91 30.09
N VAL A 502 -10.92 -5.40 30.89
CA VAL A 502 -11.05 -5.04 32.32
C VAL A 502 -9.82 -5.55 33.06
N TRP A 503 -9.39 -6.78 32.78
CA TRP A 503 -8.19 -7.36 33.36
C TRP A 503 -6.90 -6.66 32.89
N THR A 504 -6.81 -6.23 31.63
CA THR A 504 -5.70 -5.37 31.17
C THR A 504 -5.60 -4.08 31.98
N ALA A 505 -6.73 -3.40 32.23
CA ALA A 505 -6.72 -2.19 33.06
C ALA A 505 -6.38 -2.50 34.53
N ALA A 506 -6.92 -3.59 35.10
CA ALA A 506 -6.60 -4.02 36.47
C ALA A 506 -5.10 -4.30 36.64
N VAL A 507 -4.50 -5.08 35.74
CA VAL A 507 -3.06 -5.40 35.77
C VAL A 507 -2.22 -4.15 35.52
N ALA A 508 -2.65 -3.24 34.65
CA ALA A 508 -1.97 -1.96 34.43
C ALA A 508 -1.97 -1.08 35.71
N CYS A 509 -3.10 -1.00 36.43
CA CYS A 509 -3.16 -0.33 37.73
C CYS A 509 -2.23 -1.01 38.75
N TRP A 510 -2.22 -2.35 38.84
CA TRP A 510 -1.30 -3.08 39.73
C TRP A 510 0.19 -2.87 39.38
N VAL A 511 0.53 -2.76 38.10
CA VAL A 511 1.88 -2.42 37.63
C VAL A 511 2.27 -1.00 38.06
N MET A 512 1.36 -0.03 37.95
CA MET A 512 1.60 1.33 38.49
C MET A 512 1.77 1.30 40.01
N THR A 513 0.90 0.59 40.74
CA THR A 513 1.03 0.38 42.20
C THR A 513 2.39 -0.18 42.59
N TRP A 514 2.94 -1.13 41.81
CA TRP A 514 4.28 -1.66 42.04
C TRP A 514 5.38 -0.60 41.91
N TYR A 515 5.35 0.22 40.85
CA TYR A 515 6.35 1.30 40.70
C TYR A 515 6.19 2.40 41.78
N PHE A 516 4.96 2.80 42.11
CA PHE A 516 4.73 3.81 43.14
C PHE A 516 5.03 3.33 44.56
N PHE A 517 4.96 2.01 44.83
CA PHE A 517 5.40 1.41 46.10
C PHE A 517 6.86 1.71 46.42
N PHE A 518 7.77 1.60 45.44
CA PHE A 518 9.20 1.93 45.63
C PHE A 518 9.48 3.43 45.74
N ASN A 519 8.54 4.27 45.29
CA ASN A 519 8.59 5.72 45.45
C ASN A 519 7.94 6.22 46.76
N LEU A 520 7.45 5.33 47.63
CA LEU A 520 6.90 5.72 48.94
C LEU A 520 8.04 6.22 49.87
N PRO A 521 7.83 7.29 50.66
CA PRO A 521 8.85 7.87 51.54
C PRO A 521 9.62 6.90 52.46
N PRO A 522 9.05 5.83 53.06
CA PRO A 522 9.83 4.87 53.85
C PRO A 522 10.66 3.87 53.04
N ILE A 523 10.44 3.75 51.72
CA ILE A 523 11.08 2.74 50.85
C ILE A 523 12.12 3.38 49.92
N GLN A 524 11.85 4.60 49.44
CA GLN A 524 12.76 5.38 48.60
C GLN A 524 14.21 5.47 49.14
N PRO A 525 14.48 5.61 50.46
CA PRO A 525 15.84 5.67 51.00
C PRO A 525 16.67 4.38 50.83
N LEU A 526 16.04 3.24 50.48
CA LEU A 526 16.74 1.96 50.29
C LEU A 526 17.56 1.90 48.99
N GLY A 527 17.46 2.90 48.10
CA GLY A 527 18.33 3.03 46.93
C GLY A 527 18.24 1.87 45.93
N ILE A 528 17.10 1.16 45.89
CA ILE A 528 16.92 -0.05 45.07
C ILE A 528 17.01 0.31 43.59
N SER A 529 17.98 -0.27 42.89
CA SER A 529 18.20 -0.01 41.46
C SER A 529 16.94 -0.31 40.62
N SER A 530 16.61 0.58 39.69
CA SER A 530 15.47 0.42 38.77
C SER A 530 15.50 -0.90 38.00
N ILE A 531 16.69 -1.44 37.71
CA ILE A 531 16.86 -2.77 37.09
C ILE A 531 16.20 -3.86 37.95
N PHE A 532 16.41 -3.83 39.28
CA PHE A 532 15.79 -4.79 40.21
C PHE A 532 14.30 -4.51 40.45
N ILE A 533 13.84 -3.26 40.37
CA ILE A 533 12.39 -2.95 40.45
C ILE A 533 11.66 -3.54 39.23
N ILE A 534 12.23 -3.40 38.04
CA ILE A 534 11.68 -3.93 36.78
C ILE A 534 11.81 -5.46 36.72
N SER A 535 12.99 -6.03 37.00
CA SER A 535 13.16 -7.50 36.99
C SER A 535 12.39 -8.18 38.12
N GLY A 536 12.21 -7.50 39.25
CA GLY A 536 11.37 -7.93 40.37
C GLY A 536 9.90 -8.03 39.98
N LEU A 537 9.37 -7.08 39.21
CA LEU A 537 7.98 -7.10 38.69
C LEU A 537 7.70 -8.30 37.77
N LEU A 538 8.71 -8.79 37.05
CA LEU A 538 8.58 -9.93 36.15
C LEU A 538 8.25 -11.23 36.92
N ILE A 539 8.68 -11.34 38.17
CA ILE A 539 8.46 -12.52 39.03
C ILE A 539 6.96 -12.72 39.37
N PRO A 540 6.23 -11.79 40.01
CA PRO A 540 4.81 -11.99 40.33
C PRO A 540 3.93 -12.10 39.08
N LEU A 541 4.24 -11.38 37.99
CA LEU A 541 3.52 -11.51 36.72
C LEU A 541 3.67 -12.93 36.12
N SER A 542 4.88 -13.50 36.15
CA SER A 542 5.13 -14.88 35.69
C SER A 542 4.51 -15.93 36.63
N LEU A 543 4.63 -15.72 37.94
CA LEU A 543 4.07 -16.60 38.97
C LEU A 543 2.54 -16.71 38.84
N LEU A 544 1.86 -15.58 38.64
CA LEU A 544 0.40 -15.54 38.53
C LEU A 544 -0.10 -16.24 37.25
N ASP A 545 0.68 -16.22 36.15
CA ASP A 545 0.38 -17.01 34.95
C ASP A 545 0.68 -18.52 35.12
N TRP A 546 1.70 -18.89 35.92
CA TRP A 546 2.02 -20.29 36.26
C TRP A 546 0.98 -20.95 37.17
N LEU A 547 0.42 -20.18 38.12
CA LEU A 547 -0.63 -20.62 39.05
C LEU A 547 -1.97 -20.91 38.34
N LEU A 548 -2.23 -20.29 37.19
CA LEU A 548 -3.39 -20.62 36.37
C LEU A 548 -3.24 -22.01 35.73
N PRO A 549 -4.24 -22.90 35.80
CA PRO A 549 -4.18 -24.22 35.18
C PRO A 549 -4.44 -24.21 33.66
N GLY A 550 -3.91 -25.22 32.96
CA GLY A 550 -4.13 -25.48 31.53
C GLY A 550 -3.05 -24.95 30.58
N ASP A 551 -3.18 -25.29 29.30
CA ASP A 551 -2.21 -25.00 28.22
C ASP A 551 -2.17 -23.53 27.80
N MET A 552 -1.13 -23.12 27.07
CA MET A 552 -0.82 -21.72 26.79
C MET A 552 -2.01 -20.85 26.33
N LEU A 553 -2.95 -21.39 25.53
CA LEU A 553 -4.10 -20.65 25.00
C LEU A 553 -5.38 -20.73 25.87
N SER A 554 -5.36 -21.49 26.97
CA SER A 554 -6.52 -21.60 27.87
C SER A 554 -6.82 -20.27 28.59
N ARG A 555 -8.11 -20.04 28.91
CA ARG A 555 -8.60 -18.86 29.66
C ARG A 555 -7.97 -17.52 29.18
N PRO A 556 -8.10 -17.17 27.88
CA PRO A 556 -7.34 -16.07 27.29
C PRO A 556 -7.55 -14.72 27.99
N ALA A 557 -8.77 -14.45 28.49
CA ALA A 557 -9.10 -13.22 29.22
C ALA A 557 -8.32 -13.02 30.55
N TRP A 558 -7.72 -14.08 31.10
CA TRP A 558 -6.90 -14.01 32.31
C TRP A 558 -5.39 -13.99 32.00
N ARG A 559 -4.96 -14.74 30.99
CA ARG A 559 -3.53 -14.94 30.70
C ARG A 559 -2.90 -13.91 29.78
N TRP A 560 -3.61 -13.46 28.73
CA TRP A 560 -3.02 -12.50 27.78
C TRP A 560 -2.60 -11.18 28.43
N PRO A 561 -3.36 -10.56 29.36
CA PRO A 561 -2.93 -9.33 30.02
C PRO A 561 -1.68 -9.50 30.88
N LEU A 562 -1.60 -10.56 31.70
CA LEU A 562 -0.42 -10.85 32.52
C LEU A 562 0.84 -11.04 31.67
N ARG A 563 0.71 -11.74 30.53
CA ARG A 563 1.80 -12.00 29.59
C ARG A 563 2.20 -10.77 28.78
N LEU A 564 1.24 -9.92 28.43
CA LEU A 564 1.50 -8.63 27.80
C LEU A 564 2.35 -7.75 28.72
N PHE A 565 1.95 -7.61 29.99
CA PHE A 565 2.72 -6.85 30.96
C PHE A 565 4.05 -7.52 31.33
N ALA A 566 4.14 -8.85 31.40
CA ALA A 566 5.40 -9.55 31.58
C ALA A 566 6.36 -9.32 30.40
N LEU A 567 5.88 -9.39 29.15
CA LEU A 567 6.67 -9.12 27.96
C LEU A 567 7.12 -7.65 27.88
N LEU A 568 6.24 -6.70 28.19
CA LEU A 568 6.59 -5.28 28.27
C LEU A 568 7.64 -5.02 29.37
N THR A 569 7.51 -5.68 30.52
CA THR A 569 8.47 -5.61 31.64
C THR A 569 9.83 -6.21 31.26
N LEU A 570 9.83 -7.35 30.55
CA LEU A 570 11.04 -7.99 30.01
C LEU A 570 11.76 -7.09 28.98
N VAL A 571 11.00 -6.49 28.05
CA VAL A 571 11.54 -5.57 27.04
C VAL A 571 12.06 -4.28 27.68
N ALA A 572 11.32 -3.68 28.62
CA ALA A 572 11.76 -2.50 29.35
C ALA A 572 13.02 -2.79 30.20
N GLY A 573 13.05 -3.93 30.91
CA GLY A 573 14.21 -4.36 31.68
C GLY A 573 15.44 -4.64 30.81
N THR A 574 15.24 -5.19 29.62
CA THR A 574 16.29 -5.36 28.60
C THR A 574 16.80 -4.00 28.13
N PHE A 575 15.90 -3.08 27.76
CA PHE A 575 16.28 -1.74 27.29
C PHE A 575 17.04 -0.95 28.36
N VAL A 576 16.55 -0.92 29.60
CA VAL A 576 17.24 -0.25 30.71
C VAL A 576 18.61 -0.89 30.96
N SER A 577 18.73 -2.22 30.96
CA SER A 577 20.02 -2.90 31.21
C SER A 577 21.04 -2.74 30.07
N LEU A 578 20.60 -2.41 28.85
CA LEU A 578 21.47 -2.13 27.69
C LEU A 578 21.83 -0.65 27.53
N PHE A 579 20.86 0.26 27.71
CA PHE A 579 21.00 1.67 27.34
C PHE A 579 21.14 2.64 28.52
N ALA A 580 20.66 2.29 29.72
CA ALA A 580 21.10 3.01 30.90
C ALA A 580 22.52 2.52 31.22
N PHE A 581 23.50 3.41 31.11
CA PHE A 581 24.90 3.15 31.50
C PHE A 581 25.01 3.01 33.03
N SER A 582 24.44 1.94 33.59
CA SER A 582 24.54 1.62 35.01
C SER A 582 25.99 1.29 35.34
N PRO A 583 26.62 1.92 36.36
CA PRO A 583 28.00 1.61 36.73
C PRO A 583 28.17 0.17 37.20
N ASP A 584 27.11 -0.45 37.73
CA ASP A 584 27.12 -1.80 38.28
C ASP A 584 26.91 -2.88 37.21
N LEU A 585 27.93 -3.19 36.41
CA LEU A 585 27.90 -4.26 35.39
C LEU A 585 27.35 -5.60 35.93
N LEU A 586 27.69 -5.95 37.17
CA LEU A 586 27.19 -7.13 37.88
C LEU A 586 25.65 -7.16 38.03
N ARG A 587 24.99 -6.01 38.25
CA ARG A 587 23.53 -5.95 38.41
C ARG A 587 22.81 -6.25 37.10
N ALA A 588 23.34 -5.75 35.98
CA ALA A 588 22.84 -6.10 34.65
C ALA A 588 23.11 -7.58 34.30
N ALA A 589 24.30 -8.11 34.62
CA ALA A 589 24.61 -9.54 34.45
C ALA A 589 23.61 -10.46 35.19
N LEU A 590 23.30 -10.13 36.44
CA LEU A 590 22.32 -10.85 37.26
C LEU A 590 20.88 -10.71 36.71
N ALA A 591 20.50 -9.53 36.23
CA ALA A 591 19.18 -9.31 35.63
C ALA A 591 18.99 -10.12 34.33
N PHE A 592 19.98 -10.14 33.44
CA PHE A 592 19.97 -11.02 32.26
C PHE A 592 19.99 -12.50 32.64
N GLY A 593 20.70 -12.88 33.70
CA GLY A 593 20.67 -14.24 34.25
C GLY A 593 19.27 -14.65 34.73
N LEU A 594 18.57 -13.76 35.43
CA LEU A 594 17.18 -13.96 35.85
C LEU A 594 16.22 -14.04 34.66
N PHE A 595 16.38 -13.19 33.64
CA PHE A 595 15.58 -13.25 32.41
C PHE A 595 15.80 -14.56 31.64
N ALA A 596 17.05 -15.04 31.57
CA ALA A 596 17.36 -16.34 30.98
C ALA A 596 16.71 -17.48 31.76
N ALA A 597 16.86 -17.50 33.09
CA ALA A 597 16.29 -18.52 33.97
C ALA A 597 14.74 -18.56 33.89
N LEU A 598 14.09 -17.38 33.93
CA LEU A 598 12.64 -17.29 33.75
C LEU A 598 12.21 -17.79 32.37
N GLY A 599 12.92 -17.42 31.29
CA GLY A 599 12.67 -17.93 29.94
C GLY A 599 12.78 -19.47 29.85
N LEU A 600 13.77 -20.07 30.51
CA LEU A 600 13.95 -21.52 30.57
C LEU A 600 12.80 -22.20 31.33
N VAL A 601 12.46 -21.73 32.53
CA VAL A 601 11.34 -22.30 33.31
C VAL A 601 10.02 -22.12 32.56
N TYR A 602 9.81 -20.99 31.89
CA TYR A 602 8.60 -20.73 31.09
C TYR A 602 8.50 -21.68 29.88
N ALA A 603 9.61 -21.94 29.17
CA ALA A 603 9.67 -22.93 28.10
C ALA A 603 9.36 -24.36 28.60
N LEU A 604 9.97 -24.78 29.71
CA LEU A 604 9.75 -26.09 30.33
C LEU A 604 8.31 -26.26 30.86
N ARG A 605 7.78 -25.26 31.57
CA ARG A 605 6.46 -25.27 32.22
C ARG A 605 5.30 -25.43 31.23
N PHE A 606 5.43 -24.87 30.02
CA PHE A 606 4.46 -25.02 28.95
C PHE A 606 4.86 -26.05 27.88
N ARG A 607 6.02 -26.71 28.03
CA ARG A 607 6.59 -27.69 27.09
C ARG A 607 6.71 -27.14 25.65
N LEU A 608 7.07 -25.86 25.50
CA LEU A 608 7.10 -25.14 24.23
C LEU A 608 8.53 -24.74 23.83
N PRO A 609 9.17 -25.46 22.88
CA PRO A 609 10.53 -25.16 22.39
C PRO A 609 10.72 -23.73 21.92
N ILE A 610 9.68 -23.11 21.31
CA ILE A 610 9.72 -21.75 20.75
C ILE A 610 10.00 -20.64 21.79
N LEU A 611 9.98 -20.97 23.08
CA LEU A 611 10.30 -20.05 24.18
C LEU A 611 11.75 -20.21 24.69
N LEU A 612 12.44 -21.30 24.32
CA LEU A 612 13.87 -21.51 24.59
C LEU A 612 14.80 -20.41 24.03
N PRO A 613 14.50 -19.71 22.91
CA PRO A 613 15.31 -18.60 22.41
C PRO A 613 15.54 -17.48 23.43
N PHE A 614 14.58 -17.23 24.34
CA PHE A 614 14.77 -16.25 25.42
C PHE A 614 15.91 -16.66 26.36
N PHE A 615 15.96 -17.92 26.78
CA PHE A 615 17.08 -18.45 27.58
C PHE A 615 18.41 -18.33 26.82
N THR A 616 18.45 -18.81 25.58
CA THR A 616 19.70 -18.82 24.79
C THR A 616 20.14 -17.44 24.31
N GLY A 617 19.27 -16.42 24.34
CA GLY A 617 19.59 -15.04 24.00
C GLY A 617 20.05 -14.20 25.19
N TYR A 618 19.42 -14.38 26.37
CA TYR A 618 19.81 -13.64 27.58
C TYR A 618 21.04 -14.24 28.28
N LEU A 619 21.31 -15.54 28.18
CA LEU A 619 22.50 -16.15 28.78
C LEU A 619 23.82 -15.60 28.19
N PRO A 620 24.00 -15.45 26.87
CA PRO A 620 25.13 -14.72 26.29
C PRO A 620 25.30 -13.29 26.82
N LEU A 621 24.20 -12.54 26.96
CA LEU A 621 24.25 -11.17 27.53
C LEU A 621 24.70 -11.18 28.99
N SER A 622 24.19 -12.12 29.80
CA SER A 622 24.61 -12.31 31.19
C SER A 622 26.12 -12.64 31.29
N LEU A 623 26.63 -13.50 30.41
CA LEU A 623 28.06 -13.83 30.34
C LEU A 623 28.91 -12.64 29.87
N LEU A 624 28.48 -11.89 28.86
CA LEU A 624 29.21 -10.71 28.38
C LEU A 624 29.36 -9.63 29.46
N TYR A 625 28.30 -9.34 30.22
CA TYR A 625 28.38 -8.40 31.34
C TYR A 625 29.17 -8.97 32.51
N THR A 626 29.15 -10.29 32.73
CA THR A 626 30.02 -10.95 33.73
C THR A 626 31.50 -10.84 33.35
N LEU A 627 31.88 -11.18 32.11
CA LEU A 627 33.26 -11.08 31.63
C LEU A 627 33.77 -9.63 31.71
N ARG A 628 32.95 -8.66 31.30
CA ARG A 628 33.27 -7.24 31.38
C ARG A 628 33.36 -6.72 32.82
N HIS A 629 32.67 -7.34 33.78
CA HIS A 629 32.81 -6.98 35.20
C HIS A 629 34.15 -7.47 35.81
N PHE A 630 34.78 -8.47 35.19
CA PHE A 630 36.10 -9.00 35.60
C PHE A 630 37.24 -8.58 34.64
N ASP A 631 37.00 -7.62 33.74
CA ASP A 631 37.94 -7.14 32.71
C ASP A 631 38.56 -8.26 31.85
N LEU A 632 37.79 -9.32 31.57
CA LEU A 632 38.23 -10.47 30.79
C LEU A 632 37.88 -10.34 29.30
N ASP A 633 38.88 -9.99 28.50
CA ASP A 633 38.83 -9.85 27.03
C ASP A 633 38.70 -11.20 26.27
N TRP A 634 37.99 -12.18 26.84
CA TRP A 634 37.78 -13.53 26.26
C TRP A 634 36.38 -13.70 25.63
N TRP A 635 35.70 -12.60 25.32
CA TRP A 635 34.31 -12.61 24.87
C TRP A 635 34.09 -13.42 23.58
N LEU A 636 34.95 -13.26 22.55
CA LEU A 636 34.80 -13.96 21.27
C LEU A 636 35.04 -15.49 21.40
N PRO A 637 36.10 -15.96 22.08
CA PRO A 637 36.24 -17.38 22.43
C PRO A 637 35.05 -17.94 23.21
N VAL A 638 34.57 -17.24 24.25
CA VAL A 638 33.46 -17.72 25.10
C VAL A 638 32.16 -17.82 24.32
N LEU A 639 31.82 -16.83 23.48
CA LEU A 639 30.64 -16.90 22.61
C LEU A 639 30.78 -17.99 21.54
N THR A 640 31.98 -18.23 21.02
CA THR A 640 32.25 -19.29 20.04
C THR A 640 32.05 -20.67 20.67
N VAL A 641 32.62 -20.91 21.87
CA VAL A 641 32.41 -22.15 22.64
C VAL A 641 30.94 -22.34 22.99
N LEU A 642 30.22 -21.27 23.38
CA LEU A 642 28.79 -21.34 23.69
C LEU A 642 27.92 -21.64 22.45
N SER A 643 28.24 -21.05 21.29
CA SER A 643 27.60 -21.34 20.00
C SER A 643 27.78 -22.82 19.61
N VAL A 644 29.01 -23.32 19.70
CA VAL A 644 29.34 -24.74 19.48
C VAL A 644 28.62 -25.64 20.49
N ALA A 645 28.57 -25.28 21.77
CA ALA A 645 27.87 -26.05 22.81
C ALA A 645 26.36 -26.12 22.55
N TYR A 646 25.70 -25.00 22.22
CA TYR A 646 24.30 -25.00 21.82
C TYR A 646 24.04 -25.87 20.57
N TYR A 647 24.93 -25.79 19.57
CA TYR A 647 24.82 -26.64 18.37
C TYR A 647 24.97 -28.13 18.70
N LEU A 648 25.98 -28.51 19.50
CA LEU A 648 26.26 -29.89 19.89
C LEU A 648 25.19 -30.48 20.82
N ILE A 649 24.70 -29.72 21.81
CA ILE A 649 23.61 -30.18 22.69
C ILE A 649 22.31 -30.29 21.89
N GLY A 650 22.04 -29.37 20.95
CA GLY A 650 20.93 -29.49 20.01
C GLY A 650 21.06 -30.74 19.11
N TYR A 651 22.28 -31.08 18.67
CA TYR A 651 22.56 -32.28 17.89
C TYR A 651 22.39 -33.57 18.68
N THR A 652 22.96 -33.69 19.89
CA THR A 652 22.80 -34.89 20.73
C THR A 652 21.36 -35.07 21.20
N LEU A 653 20.65 -33.98 21.53
CA LEU A 653 19.21 -34.02 21.84
C LEU A 653 18.38 -34.48 20.63
N SER A 654 18.84 -34.27 19.39
CA SER A 654 18.15 -34.78 18.18
C SER A 654 18.14 -36.31 18.07
N LEU A 655 19.02 -37.00 18.80
CA LEU A 655 19.05 -38.47 18.90
C LEU A 655 18.01 -39.01 19.89
N LEU A 656 17.44 -38.14 20.73
CA LEU A 656 16.52 -38.50 21.82
C LEU A 656 15.10 -37.93 21.61
N ASP A 657 14.97 -36.71 21.08
CA ASP A 657 13.70 -36.05 20.80
C ASP A 657 13.06 -36.61 19.52
N LYS A 658 12.12 -37.56 19.66
CA LYS A 658 11.34 -38.13 18.55
C LYS A 658 10.52 -37.11 17.74
N GLN A 659 10.29 -35.90 18.25
CA GLN A 659 9.65 -34.81 17.48
C GLN A 659 10.68 -33.81 16.92
N GLY A 660 11.94 -33.89 17.35
CA GLY A 660 13.06 -33.04 16.95
C GLY A 660 12.91 -31.55 17.28
N ARG A 661 11.86 -31.12 17.99
CA ARG A 661 11.51 -29.69 18.14
C ARG A 661 12.46 -28.97 19.10
N TRP A 662 12.79 -29.58 20.24
CA TRP A 662 13.73 -28.99 21.20
C TRP A 662 15.15 -28.95 20.64
N ALA A 663 15.56 -30.06 20.03
CA ALA A 663 16.81 -30.21 19.32
C ALA A 663 16.99 -29.14 18.22
N ASN A 664 15.95 -28.91 17.41
CA ASN A 664 15.98 -27.91 16.35
C ASN A 664 16.16 -26.49 16.90
N THR A 665 15.40 -26.10 17.93
CA THR A 665 15.51 -24.73 18.47
C THR A 665 16.87 -24.48 19.09
N LEU A 666 17.41 -25.39 19.92
CA LEU A 666 18.72 -25.17 20.55
C LEU A 666 19.86 -25.10 19.53
N ARG A 667 19.80 -25.95 18.49
CA ARG A 667 20.75 -25.94 17.36
C ARG A 667 20.64 -24.66 16.52
N GLN A 668 19.43 -24.16 16.30
CA GLN A 668 19.19 -22.85 15.67
C GLN A 668 19.71 -21.69 16.52
N SER A 669 19.56 -21.74 17.86
CA SER A 669 20.14 -20.75 18.77
C SER A 669 21.67 -20.74 18.72
N GLY A 670 22.32 -21.90 18.59
CA GLY A 670 23.77 -21.99 18.39
C GLY A 670 24.23 -21.29 17.10
N LEU A 671 23.58 -21.60 15.97
CA LEU A 671 23.84 -20.94 14.69
C LEU A 671 23.56 -19.42 14.75
N ALA A 672 22.44 -19.01 15.33
CA ALA A 672 22.07 -17.60 15.48
C ALA A 672 23.09 -16.82 16.33
N LEU A 673 23.57 -17.41 17.44
CA LEU A 673 24.63 -16.82 18.26
C LEU A 673 25.93 -16.66 17.48
N GLY A 674 26.32 -17.67 16.71
CA GLY A 674 27.51 -17.61 15.84
C GLY A 674 27.41 -16.51 14.78
N LEU A 675 26.25 -16.40 14.12
CA LEU A 675 25.99 -15.36 13.11
C LEU A 675 25.95 -13.96 13.72
N LEU A 676 25.47 -13.80 14.96
CA LEU A 676 25.46 -12.51 15.66
C LEU A 676 26.85 -12.13 16.20
N ALA A 677 27.67 -13.08 16.62
CA ALA A 677 29.02 -12.81 17.12
C ALA A 677 30.01 -12.45 15.99
N SER A 678 29.91 -13.15 14.84
CA SER A 678 30.93 -13.06 13.78
C SER A 678 31.20 -11.65 13.23
N PRO A 679 30.21 -10.78 12.96
CA PRO A 679 30.46 -9.42 12.46
C PRO A 679 31.26 -8.54 13.43
N PHE A 680 31.27 -8.86 14.74
CA PHE A 680 32.03 -8.14 15.75
C PHE A 680 33.44 -8.69 15.95
N ALA A 681 33.82 -9.79 15.30
CA ALA A 681 35.13 -10.43 15.48
C ALA A 681 36.29 -9.46 15.20
N GLY A 682 36.17 -8.58 14.20
CA GLY A 682 37.18 -7.54 13.90
C GLY A 682 37.32 -6.41 14.94
N PHE A 683 36.55 -6.45 16.05
CA PHE A 683 36.77 -5.61 17.24
C PHE A 683 37.42 -6.40 18.39
N TYR A 684 37.82 -7.65 18.17
CA TYR A 684 38.54 -8.47 19.16
C TYR A 684 40.00 -8.01 19.27
N SER A 685 40.48 -7.87 20.51
CA SER A 685 41.83 -7.41 20.83
C SER A 685 42.90 -8.50 20.75
N GLY A 686 42.49 -9.77 20.73
CA GLY A 686 43.38 -10.93 20.64
C GLY A 686 43.56 -11.46 19.21
N SER A 687 44.56 -12.32 19.02
CA SER A 687 44.84 -12.96 17.73
C SER A 687 43.79 -14.01 17.33
N GLY A 688 43.65 -14.21 16.02
CA GLY A 688 42.88 -15.30 15.41
C GLY A 688 41.36 -15.07 15.33
N ASP A 689 40.90 -13.82 15.32
CA ASP A 689 39.50 -13.44 15.07
C ASP A 689 38.91 -14.07 13.80
N GLY A 690 39.68 -14.11 12.71
CA GLY A 690 39.33 -14.80 11.46
C GLY A 690 39.21 -16.33 11.62
N TRP A 691 39.99 -16.95 12.51
CA TRP A 691 39.90 -18.39 12.79
C TRP A 691 38.65 -18.73 13.61
N TYR A 692 38.30 -17.94 14.64
CA TYR A 692 37.02 -18.09 15.35
C TYR A 692 35.83 -17.92 14.39
N THR A 693 35.90 -16.93 13.50
CA THR A 693 34.89 -16.71 12.44
C THR A 693 34.79 -17.92 11.50
N ALA A 694 35.90 -18.54 11.10
CA ALA A 694 35.91 -19.75 10.29
C ALA A 694 35.32 -20.97 11.02
N VAL A 695 35.60 -21.15 12.33
CA VAL A 695 35.01 -22.21 13.15
C VAL A 695 33.48 -22.07 13.26
N LEU A 696 32.97 -20.84 13.40
CA LEU A 696 31.54 -20.57 13.33
C LEU A 696 30.98 -20.88 11.92
N GLY A 697 31.73 -20.57 10.87
CA GLY A 697 31.43 -20.95 9.49
C GLY A 697 31.26 -22.47 9.29
N ILE A 698 32.06 -23.31 9.95
CA ILE A 698 31.95 -24.78 9.88
C ILE A 698 30.59 -25.28 10.39
N LEU A 699 30.01 -24.67 11.43
CA LEU A 699 28.67 -25.03 11.92
C LEU A 699 27.61 -24.83 10.83
N PHE A 700 27.72 -23.74 10.07
CA PHE A 700 26.84 -23.46 8.93
C PHE A 700 27.08 -24.41 7.74
N VAL A 701 28.32 -24.83 7.48
CA VAL A 701 28.63 -25.86 6.47
C VAL A 701 27.93 -27.18 6.81
N ILE A 702 28.03 -27.63 8.07
CA ILE A 702 27.40 -28.87 8.55
C ILE A 702 25.86 -28.79 8.41
N GLU A 703 25.23 -27.68 8.81
CA GLU A 703 23.77 -27.52 8.68
C GLU A 703 23.31 -27.41 7.21
N THR A 704 24.12 -26.79 6.34
CA THR A 704 23.84 -26.67 4.90
C THR A 704 23.78 -28.05 4.25
N PHE A 705 24.71 -28.95 4.60
CA PHE A 705 24.67 -30.36 4.17
C PHE A 705 23.53 -31.14 4.80
N ALA A 706 23.26 -30.94 6.10
CA ALA A 706 22.29 -31.72 6.84
C ALA A 706 20.84 -31.46 6.39
N ARG A 707 20.44 -30.18 6.23
CA ARG A 707 19.01 -29.82 6.09
C ARG A 707 18.70 -28.56 5.28
N LEU A 708 19.53 -27.52 5.31
CA LEU A 708 19.10 -26.17 4.92
C LEU A 708 20.01 -25.53 3.87
N ALA A 709 19.77 -25.85 2.60
CA ALA A 709 20.56 -25.35 1.46
C ALA A 709 20.55 -23.81 1.26
N TRP A 710 19.72 -23.05 1.98
CA TRP A 710 19.77 -21.58 1.96
C TRP A 710 20.86 -20.99 2.87
N LEU A 711 21.35 -21.77 3.86
CA LEU A 711 22.47 -21.36 4.72
C LEU A 711 23.80 -21.24 3.96
N GLU A 712 23.84 -21.73 2.72
CA GLU A 712 24.86 -21.47 1.72
C GLU A 712 25.29 -19.99 1.70
N ILE A 713 24.36 -19.02 1.74
CA ILE A 713 24.71 -17.57 1.79
C ILE A 713 25.55 -17.24 3.02
N VAL A 714 25.18 -17.79 4.18
CA VAL A 714 25.81 -17.50 5.46
C VAL A 714 27.22 -18.09 5.51
N VAL A 715 27.43 -19.29 4.95
CA VAL A 715 28.77 -19.85 4.75
C VAL A 715 29.62 -18.90 3.91
N HIS A 716 29.14 -18.49 2.74
CA HIS A 716 29.89 -17.57 1.86
C HIS A 716 30.25 -16.26 2.60
N GLY A 717 29.29 -15.65 3.30
CA GLY A 717 29.51 -14.44 4.10
C GLY A 717 30.58 -14.63 5.18
N LEU A 718 30.44 -15.66 6.02
CA LEU A 718 31.37 -15.94 7.12
C LEU A 718 32.80 -16.25 6.63
N TYR A 719 32.96 -17.01 5.55
CA TYR A 719 34.28 -17.27 4.98
C TYR A 719 34.89 -16.05 4.27
N THR A 720 34.09 -15.16 3.65
CA THR A 720 34.60 -13.87 3.14
C THR A 720 34.99 -12.90 4.25
N LEU A 721 34.31 -12.93 5.41
CA LEU A 721 34.73 -12.18 6.59
C LEU A 721 36.03 -12.76 7.17
N ALA A 722 36.09 -14.09 7.37
CA ALA A 722 37.26 -14.77 7.92
C ALA A 722 38.54 -14.49 7.12
N ILE A 723 38.51 -14.59 5.77
CA ILE A 723 39.70 -14.27 4.96
C ILE A 723 40.09 -12.78 5.04
N THR A 724 39.10 -11.88 5.15
CA THR A 724 39.37 -10.44 5.26
C THR A 724 40.06 -10.12 6.58
N LEU A 725 39.60 -10.71 7.68
CA LEU A 725 40.24 -10.58 9.00
C LEU A 725 41.66 -11.18 8.99
N VAL A 726 41.86 -12.38 8.43
CA VAL A 726 43.20 -12.99 8.28
C VAL A 726 44.15 -12.14 7.43
N LEU A 727 43.67 -11.52 6.35
CA LEU A 727 44.50 -10.62 5.52
C LEU A 727 44.88 -9.32 6.24
N ILE A 728 43.98 -8.80 7.09
CA ILE A 728 44.22 -7.64 7.97
C ILE A 728 45.23 -7.99 9.08
N GLU A 729 45.06 -9.12 9.76
CA GLU A 729 45.98 -9.65 10.78
C GLU A 729 47.41 -9.80 10.21
N ASN A 730 47.52 -10.27 8.96
CA ASN A 730 48.77 -10.42 8.22
C ASN A 730 49.24 -9.15 7.47
N LYS A 731 48.58 -8.00 7.66
CA LYS A 731 48.97 -6.67 7.14
C LYS A 731 49.13 -6.61 5.61
N VAL A 732 48.36 -7.39 4.86
CA VAL A 732 48.37 -7.34 3.38
C VAL A 732 47.75 -6.01 2.94
N ALA A 733 48.44 -5.26 2.07
CA ALA A 733 48.05 -3.89 1.71
C ALA A 733 47.48 -3.72 0.28
N SER A 734 47.52 -4.76 -0.57
CA SER A 734 47.06 -4.64 -1.96
C SER A 734 45.56 -4.87 -2.12
N SER A 735 44.84 -3.85 -2.61
CA SER A 735 43.39 -3.92 -2.90
C SER A 735 43.03 -4.99 -3.94
N SER A 736 43.90 -5.27 -4.91
CA SER A 736 43.66 -6.34 -5.89
C SER A 736 43.70 -7.72 -5.22
N LEU A 737 44.60 -7.94 -4.25
CA LEU A 737 44.64 -9.18 -3.46
C LEU A 737 43.38 -9.41 -2.62
N TYR A 738 42.83 -8.38 -1.95
CA TYR A 738 41.58 -8.52 -1.19
C TYR A 738 40.42 -8.95 -2.10
N LEU A 739 40.18 -8.21 -3.19
CA LEU A 739 39.07 -8.48 -4.11
C LEU A 739 39.19 -9.85 -4.76
N MET A 740 40.41 -10.26 -5.15
CA MET A 740 40.63 -11.55 -5.80
C MET A 740 40.61 -12.71 -4.81
N SER A 741 41.07 -12.55 -3.56
CA SER A 741 40.91 -13.57 -2.50
C SER A 741 39.45 -13.79 -2.13
N ILE A 742 38.66 -12.71 -2.02
CA ILE A 742 37.21 -12.78 -1.82
C ILE A 742 36.54 -13.51 -3.02
N SER A 743 36.92 -13.17 -4.25
CA SER A 743 36.40 -13.84 -5.45
C SER A 743 36.75 -15.34 -5.51
N VAL A 744 37.98 -15.73 -5.16
CA VAL A 744 38.43 -17.13 -5.08
C VAL A 744 37.59 -17.91 -4.06
N ILE A 745 37.32 -17.36 -2.87
CA ILE A 745 36.48 -18.02 -1.87
C ILE A 745 35.01 -18.09 -2.33
N LEU A 746 34.46 -17.03 -2.92
CA LEU A 746 33.08 -17.04 -3.40
C LEU A 746 32.86 -18.05 -4.54
N LEU A 747 33.74 -18.08 -5.54
CA LEU A 747 33.63 -19.02 -6.67
C LEU A 747 34.06 -20.46 -6.28
N GLY A 748 35.00 -20.60 -5.36
CA GLY A 748 35.46 -21.89 -4.84
C GLY A 748 34.40 -22.60 -3.98
N LEU A 749 33.76 -21.87 -3.06
CA LEU A 749 32.63 -22.40 -2.29
C LEU A 749 31.42 -22.72 -3.19
N GLU A 750 31.12 -21.85 -4.16
CA GLU A 750 30.03 -22.07 -5.12
C GLU A 750 30.26 -23.32 -5.99
N MET A 751 31.49 -23.53 -6.47
CA MET A 751 31.90 -24.76 -7.16
C MET A 751 31.80 -26.00 -6.26
N PHE A 752 32.28 -25.92 -5.01
CA PHE A 752 32.23 -27.01 -4.04
C PHE A 752 30.78 -27.39 -3.70
N PHE A 753 29.91 -26.42 -3.41
CA PHE A 753 28.50 -26.66 -3.14
C PHE A 753 27.74 -27.15 -4.38
N GLN A 754 28.02 -26.65 -5.59
CA GLN A 754 27.34 -27.17 -6.78
C GLN A 754 27.69 -28.65 -7.04
N HIS A 755 28.94 -29.05 -6.83
CA HIS A 755 29.37 -30.44 -7.00
C HIS A 755 28.81 -31.36 -5.89
N THR A 756 28.92 -30.95 -4.63
CA THR A 756 28.55 -31.79 -3.47
C THR A 756 27.04 -31.85 -3.21
N LEU A 757 26.29 -30.76 -3.41
CA LEU A 757 24.83 -30.72 -3.18
C LEU A 757 24.00 -31.20 -4.38
N GLN A 758 24.63 -31.67 -5.46
CA GLN A 758 23.99 -32.26 -6.65
C GLN A 758 22.77 -31.44 -7.16
N GLY A 759 22.92 -30.12 -7.22
CA GLY A 759 21.89 -29.21 -7.69
C GLY A 759 20.85 -28.76 -6.66
N ARG A 760 20.89 -29.21 -5.40
CA ARG A 760 20.04 -28.68 -4.30
C ARG A 760 20.44 -27.28 -3.81
N ALA A 761 21.62 -26.79 -4.18
CA ALA A 761 22.11 -25.43 -3.88
C ALA A 761 21.04 -24.38 -4.20
N ALA A 762 20.65 -23.59 -3.20
CA ALA A 762 19.43 -22.78 -3.26
C ALA A 762 19.60 -21.54 -4.14
N LEU A 763 20.82 -20.97 -4.19
CA LEU A 763 21.07 -19.66 -4.76
C LEU A 763 22.29 -19.63 -5.69
N LYS A 764 22.27 -20.47 -6.73
CA LYS A 764 23.30 -20.59 -7.80
C LYS A 764 23.62 -19.29 -8.58
N ILE A 765 23.01 -18.17 -8.23
CA ILE A 765 23.14 -16.88 -8.92
C ILE A 765 23.86 -15.84 -8.05
N PHE A 766 23.58 -15.76 -6.74
CA PHE A 766 24.06 -14.65 -5.89
C PHE A 766 25.56 -14.73 -5.51
N PRO A 767 26.06 -15.75 -4.80
CA PRO A 767 27.50 -15.95 -4.57
C PRO A 767 28.30 -16.00 -5.88
N ARG A 768 27.73 -16.61 -6.92
CA ARG A 768 28.30 -16.63 -8.27
C ARG A 768 28.47 -15.21 -8.83
N LEU A 769 27.41 -14.39 -8.84
CA LEU A 769 27.44 -13.01 -9.33
C LEU A 769 28.35 -12.12 -8.47
N ALA A 770 28.32 -12.26 -7.14
CA ALA A 770 29.22 -11.55 -6.24
C ALA A 770 30.70 -11.93 -6.52
N GLY A 771 30.97 -13.22 -6.73
CA GLY A 771 32.27 -13.72 -7.19
C GLY A 771 32.71 -13.09 -8.50
N TRP A 772 31.83 -13.03 -9.51
CA TRP A 772 32.06 -12.36 -10.81
C TRP A 772 32.22 -10.84 -10.71
N LEU A 773 31.56 -10.17 -9.76
CA LEU A 773 31.70 -8.72 -9.56
C LEU A 773 33.02 -8.38 -8.85
N MET A 774 33.39 -9.14 -7.82
CA MET A 774 34.70 -9.01 -7.17
C MET A 774 35.84 -9.39 -8.12
N ALA A 775 35.59 -10.37 -9.00
CA ALA A 775 36.48 -10.71 -10.11
C ALA A 775 36.72 -9.53 -11.06
N LEU A 776 35.63 -8.94 -11.55
CA LEU A 776 35.66 -7.84 -12.51
C LEU A 776 36.30 -6.59 -11.88
N ALA A 777 36.00 -6.29 -10.61
CA ALA A 777 36.64 -5.23 -9.86
C ALA A 777 38.16 -5.48 -9.68
N GLY A 778 38.57 -6.70 -9.32
CA GLY A 778 39.99 -7.06 -9.21
C GLY A 778 40.72 -6.96 -10.56
N ASN A 779 40.11 -7.45 -11.64
CA ASN A 779 40.64 -7.30 -13.00
C ASN A 779 40.66 -5.83 -13.47
N LEU A 780 39.72 -5.00 -13.01
CA LEU A 780 39.70 -3.55 -13.29
C LEU A 780 40.81 -2.80 -12.55
N PHE A 781 41.10 -3.14 -11.29
CA PHE A 781 42.27 -2.61 -10.57
C PHE A 781 43.60 -3.03 -11.20
N LEU A 782 43.71 -4.28 -11.67
CA LEU A 782 44.86 -4.72 -12.46
C LEU A 782 44.95 -3.98 -13.81
N PHE A 783 43.80 -3.65 -14.43
CA PHE A 783 43.74 -2.87 -15.66
C PHE A 783 44.08 -1.39 -15.43
N THR A 784 43.72 -0.75 -14.31
CA THR A 784 44.13 0.65 -14.06
C THR A 784 45.62 0.76 -13.75
N ASN A 785 46.18 -0.24 -13.07
CA ASN A 785 47.56 -0.22 -12.57
C ASN A 785 48.54 -0.96 -13.50
N TRP A 786 48.12 -1.29 -14.73
CA TRP A 786 48.84 -2.20 -15.63
C TRP A 786 50.29 -1.75 -15.92
N GLN A 787 50.52 -0.45 -16.04
CA GLN A 787 51.84 0.14 -16.32
C GLN A 787 52.85 -0.03 -15.18
N SER A 788 52.40 -0.34 -13.97
CA SER A 788 53.24 -0.59 -12.80
C SER A 788 53.05 -2.01 -12.24
N ALA A 789 52.62 -2.95 -13.07
CA ALA A 789 52.27 -4.31 -12.64
C ALA A 789 53.47 -5.05 -12.04
N SER A 790 53.35 -5.43 -10.77
CA SER A 790 54.36 -6.24 -10.08
C SER A 790 54.32 -7.71 -10.54
N GLY A 791 55.42 -8.44 -10.35
CA GLY A 791 55.47 -9.89 -10.63
C GLY A 791 54.46 -10.70 -9.79
N LEU A 792 54.07 -10.19 -8.62
CA LEU A 792 53.02 -10.78 -7.79
C LEU A 792 51.64 -10.58 -8.42
N GLU A 793 51.34 -9.39 -8.95
CA GLU A 793 50.10 -9.12 -9.68
C GLU A 793 50.01 -9.91 -11.00
N LEU A 794 51.13 -10.11 -11.70
CA LEU A 794 51.19 -11.00 -12.86
C LEU A 794 50.89 -12.45 -12.48
N ALA A 795 51.49 -12.98 -11.40
CA ALA A 795 51.23 -14.32 -10.90
C ALA A 795 49.76 -14.52 -10.45
N VAL A 796 49.18 -13.49 -9.80
CA VAL A 796 47.77 -13.47 -9.42
C VAL A 796 46.86 -13.41 -10.65
N SER A 797 47.16 -12.58 -11.64
CA SER A 797 46.43 -12.50 -12.91
C SER A 797 46.42 -13.86 -13.65
N LEU A 798 47.58 -14.53 -13.73
CA LEU A 798 47.72 -15.87 -14.31
C LEU A 798 46.93 -16.93 -13.53
N THR A 799 47.03 -16.93 -12.20
CA THR A 799 46.26 -17.83 -11.32
C THR A 799 44.75 -17.65 -11.53
N TYR A 800 44.33 -16.41 -11.76
CA TYR A 800 42.93 -16.06 -11.96
C TYR A 800 42.40 -16.47 -13.35
N ASN A 801 43.22 -16.32 -14.38
CA ASN A 801 42.92 -16.80 -15.73
C ASN A 801 42.81 -18.35 -15.75
N LEU A 802 43.66 -19.04 -15.00
CA LEU A 802 43.56 -20.50 -14.78
C LEU A 802 42.29 -20.91 -14.01
N LEU A 803 41.87 -20.14 -13.00
CA LEU A 803 40.61 -20.36 -12.27
C LEU A 803 39.40 -20.27 -13.21
N PHE A 804 39.35 -19.27 -14.10
CA PHE A 804 38.28 -19.16 -15.09
C PHE A 804 38.33 -20.25 -16.17
N LEU A 805 39.52 -20.66 -16.61
CA LEU A 805 39.66 -21.81 -17.51
C LEU A 805 39.10 -23.08 -16.86
N ALA A 806 39.48 -23.36 -15.61
CA ALA A 806 38.94 -24.48 -14.85
C ALA A 806 37.41 -24.39 -14.69
N TYR A 807 36.89 -23.22 -14.32
CA TYR A 807 35.45 -22.98 -14.15
C TYR A 807 34.67 -23.25 -15.46
N ALA A 808 35.14 -22.73 -16.59
CA ALA A 808 34.51 -22.94 -17.89
C ALA A 808 34.55 -24.42 -18.35
N LEU A 809 35.67 -25.12 -18.10
CA LEU A 809 35.83 -26.55 -18.41
C LEU A 809 34.94 -27.45 -17.53
N LEU A 810 34.91 -27.21 -16.21
CA LEU A 810 34.14 -27.98 -15.25
C LEU A 810 32.63 -27.90 -15.51
N TYR A 811 32.13 -26.70 -15.79
CA TYR A 811 30.73 -26.47 -16.10
C TYR A 811 30.33 -26.91 -17.51
N ARG A 812 31.30 -27.17 -18.41
CA ARG A 812 31.12 -27.56 -19.82
C ARG A 812 30.22 -26.61 -20.66
N LYS A 813 29.98 -25.39 -20.19
CA LYS A 813 29.18 -24.38 -20.90
C LYS A 813 30.09 -23.43 -21.69
N PRO A 814 29.96 -23.33 -23.02
CA PRO A 814 30.82 -22.46 -23.82
C PRO A 814 30.66 -20.98 -23.47
N ASP A 815 29.52 -20.58 -22.90
CA ASP A 815 29.22 -19.19 -22.53
C ASP A 815 30.09 -18.69 -21.37
N LEU A 816 30.60 -19.60 -20.53
CA LEU A 816 31.54 -19.29 -19.45
C LEU A 816 32.98 -19.08 -19.94
N SER A 817 33.25 -19.19 -21.25
CA SER A 817 34.55 -18.84 -21.84
C SER A 817 34.75 -17.33 -22.04
N PHE A 818 33.69 -16.53 -22.12
CA PHE A 818 33.81 -15.07 -22.30
C PHE A 818 34.67 -14.40 -21.21
N PRO A 819 34.48 -14.67 -19.90
CA PRO A 819 35.30 -14.05 -18.85
C PRO A 819 36.75 -14.55 -18.83
N PHE A 820 37.01 -15.79 -19.26
CA PHE A 820 38.37 -16.29 -19.47
C PHE A 820 39.09 -15.49 -20.57
N TYR A 821 38.43 -15.18 -21.69
CA TYR A 821 39.02 -14.33 -22.73
C TYR A 821 39.20 -12.86 -22.27
N VAL A 822 38.30 -12.33 -21.43
CA VAL A 822 38.47 -11.00 -20.80
C VAL A 822 39.65 -10.98 -19.84
N SER A 823 39.77 -11.98 -18.95
CA SER A 823 40.90 -12.10 -18.03
C SER A 823 42.22 -12.31 -18.79
N THR A 824 42.21 -13.06 -19.89
CA THR A 824 43.36 -13.20 -20.80
C THR A 824 43.80 -11.86 -21.40
N ALA A 825 42.88 -10.96 -21.75
CA ALA A 825 43.23 -9.62 -22.23
C ALA A 825 43.84 -8.74 -21.11
N VAL A 826 43.35 -8.86 -19.86
CA VAL A 826 43.96 -8.19 -18.70
C VAL A 826 45.34 -8.78 -18.37
N THR A 827 45.51 -10.11 -18.43
CA THR A 827 46.82 -10.78 -18.28
C THR A 827 47.80 -10.34 -19.37
N ALA A 828 47.35 -10.15 -20.61
CA ALA A 828 48.19 -9.62 -21.68
C ALA A 828 48.64 -8.18 -21.37
N LEU A 829 47.77 -7.31 -20.84
CA LEU A 829 48.15 -5.96 -20.43
C LEU A 829 49.10 -5.93 -19.24
N THR A 830 48.88 -6.74 -18.20
CA THR A 830 49.84 -6.83 -17.08
C THR A 830 51.19 -7.41 -17.51
N LEU A 831 51.22 -8.27 -18.53
CA LEU A 831 52.46 -8.74 -19.15
C LEU A 831 53.16 -7.65 -19.98
N VAL A 832 52.43 -6.86 -20.77
CA VAL A 832 52.96 -5.71 -21.55
C VAL A 832 53.52 -4.63 -20.63
N GLY A 833 52.85 -4.34 -19.51
CA GLY A 833 53.33 -3.41 -18.49
C GLY A 833 54.56 -3.94 -17.75
N PHE A 834 54.56 -5.20 -17.33
CA PHE A 834 55.74 -5.87 -16.75
C PHE A 834 56.93 -5.92 -17.72
N ALA A 835 56.68 -5.99 -19.03
CA ALA A 835 57.70 -5.92 -20.09
C ALA A 835 58.12 -4.48 -20.48
N GLY A 836 57.47 -3.44 -19.93
CA GLY A 836 57.79 -2.04 -20.20
C GLY A 836 57.45 -1.55 -21.62
N TRP A 837 56.42 -2.10 -22.26
CA TRP A 837 56.05 -1.74 -23.64
C TRP A 837 54.91 -0.70 -23.68
N GLU A 838 55.14 0.42 -24.38
CA GLU A 838 54.16 1.52 -24.46
C GLU A 838 53.01 1.28 -25.47
N GLN A 839 53.22 0.45 -26.50
CA GLN A 839 52.26 0.23 -27.61
C GLN A 839 51.21 -0.85 -27.25
N TRP A 840 50.29 -0.50 -26.36
CA TRP A 840 49.28 -1.42 -25.83
C TRP A 840 48.13 -1.67 -26.82
N THR A 841 47.72 -0.70 -27.65
CA THR A 841 46.63 -0.93 -28.62
C THR A 841 47.02 -1.98 -29.66
N GLY A 842 48.27 -1.95 -30.13
CA GLY A 842 48.83 -2.92 -31.07
C GLY A 842 48.80 -4.35 -30.52
N THR A 843 49.23 -4.53 -29.26
CA THR A 843 49.24 -5.86 -28.62
C THR A 843 47.82 -6.42 -28.44
N LEU A 844 46.86 -5.59 -28.01
CA LEU A 844 45.46 -6.01 -27.91
C LEU A 844 44.81 -6.25 -29.30
N THR A 845 45.24 -5.53 -30.34
CA THR A 845 44.77 -5.74 -31.72
C THR A 845 45.28 -7.06 -32.29
N LEU A 846 46.54 -7.43 -32.01
CA LEU A 846 47.08 -8.75 -32.34
C LEU A 846 46.34 -9.87 -31.58
N LEU A 847 46.05 -9.67 -30.29
CA LEU A 847 45.26 -10.62 -29.49
C LEU A 847 43.83 -10.77 -30.02
N SER A 848 43.16 -9.68 -30.39
CA SER A 848 41.78 -9.71 -30.92
C SER A 848 41.69 -10.40 -32.28
N LEU A 849 42.67 -10.15 -33.17
CA LEU A 849 42.82 -10.85 -34.44
C LEU A 849 43.10 -12.34 -34.24
N ALA A 850 44.01 -12.70 -33.32
CA ALA A 850 44.31 -14.10 -33.01
C ALA A 850 43.08 -14.84 -32.46
N LEU A 851 42.34 -14.25 -31.52
CA LEU A 851 41.09 -14.82 -31.01
C LEU A 851 40.04 -14.99 -32.12
N TYR A 852 39.88 -13.99 -32.99
CA TYR A 852 38.94 -14.06 -34.10
C TYR A 852 39.29 -15.18 -35.10
N LEU A 853 40.54 -15.25 -35.56
CA LEU A 853 40.99 -16.28 -36.50
C LEU A 853 40.95 -17.69 -35.90
N LEU A 854 41.45 -17.87 -34.67
CA LEU A 854 41.39 -19.16 -33.96
C LEU A 854 39.95 -19.62 -33.68
N GLY A 855 38.97 -18.71 -33.70
CA GLY A 855 37.56 -19.06 -33.54
C GLY A 855 36.88 -19.63 -34.81
N PHE A 856 37.59 -19.69 -35.94
CA PHE A 856 37.19 -20.47 -37.13
C PHE A 856 37.77 -21.90 -37.15
N VAL A 857 38.76 -22.20 -36.30
CA VAL A 857 39.39 -23.54 -36.19
C VAL A 857 38.56 -24.48 -35.31
N ASP A 858 37.95 -23.94 -34.26
CA ASP A 858 37.03 -24.66 -33.37
C ASP A 858 35.69 -24.98 -34.07
N LYS A 859 34.94 -25.94 -33.51
CA LYS A 859 33.57 -26.26 -33.97
C LYS A 859 32.69 -24.99 -34.04
N PRO A 860 31.86 -24.83 -35.09
CA PRO A 860 31.22 -23.55 -35.42
C PRO A 860 30.17 -23.06 -34.41
N ILE A 861 29.74 -23.93 -33.49
CA ILE A 861 28.74 -23.66 -32.44
C ILE A 861 29.41 -23.89 -31.08
N GLY A 862 29.23 -22.94 -30.15
CA GLY A 862 29.85 -22.98 -28.82
C GLY A 862 31.20 -22.27 -28.78
N TRP A 863 32.27 -22.99 -28.40
CA TRP A 863 33.57 -22.39 -28.09
C TRP A 863 34.18 -21.54 -29.23
N GLY A 864 34.08 -21.99 -30.49
CA GLY A 864 34.56 -21.21 -31.65
C GLY A 864 33.73 -19.95 -31.92
N GLN A 865 32.41 -20.02 -31.75
CA GLN A 865 31.54 -18.85 -31.82
C GLN A 865 31.87 -17.82 -30.73
N ASN A 866 32.09 -18.27 -29.50
CA ASN A 866 32.37 -17.38 -28.37
C ASN A 866 33.79 -16.79 -28.46
N ARG A 867 34.78 -17.55 -28.98
CA ARG A 867 36.12 -17.00 -29.28
C ARG A 867 36.07 -15.92 -30.37
N ARG A 868 35.29 -16.12 -31.45
CA ARG A 868 35.07 -15.07 -32.48
C ARG A 868 34.41 -13.83 -31.92
N LEU A 869 33.38 -14.00 -31.09
CA LEU A 869 32.69 -12.88 -30.43
C LEU A 869 33.60 -12.15 -29.45
N SER A 870 34.44 -12.85 -28.66
CA SER A 870 35.47 -12.22 -27.82
C SER A 870 36.51 -11.45 -28.64
N GLY A 871 36.95 -11.99 -29.78
CA GLY A 871 37.83 -11.27 -30.71
C GLY A 871 37.20 -9.98 -31.24
N LEU A 872 35.96 -10.04 -31.75
CA LEU A 872 35.22 -8.87 -32.22
C LEU A 872 34.98 -7.83 -31.11
N LEU A 873 34.60 -8.27 -29.91
CA LEU A 873 34.38 -7.37 -28.77
C LEU A 873 35.69 -6.71 -28.32
N LEU A 874 36.80 -7.47 -28.25
CA LEU A 874 38.11 -6.91 -27.91
C LEU A 874 38.58 -5.90 -28.98
N ALA A 875 38.43 -6.22 -30.27
CA ALA A 875 38.74 -5.30 -31.37
C ALA A 875 37.89 -4.01 -31.31
N THR A 876 36.61 -4.13 -30.93
CA THR A 876 35.73 -2.97 -30.76
C THR A 876 36.14 -2.13 -29.55
N ALA A 877 36.52 -2.76 -28.44
CA ALA A 877 37.01 -2.06 -27.26
C ALA A 877 38.33 -1.32 -27.56
N THR A 878 39.29 -1.96 -28.24
CA THR A 878 40.54 -1.30 -28.67
C THR A 878 40.30 -0.17 -29.64
N ALA A 879 39.32 -0.28 -30.54
CA ALA A 879 38.98 0.81 -31.45
C ALA A 879 38.36 2.01 -30.71
N LEU A 880 37.51 1.77 -29.71
CA LEU A 880 36.92 2.83 -28.89
C LEU A 880 37.93 3.49 -27.94
N SER A 881 38.98 2.76 -27.51
CA SER A 881 40.04 3.30 -26.65
C SER A 881 41.27 3.82 -27.40
N ALA A 882 41.42 3.53 -28.71
CA ALA A 882 42.51 4.03 -29.53
C ALA A 882 42.72 5.56 -29.49
N PRO A 883 41.68 6.42 -29.41
CA PRO A 883 41.88 7.88 -29.28
C PRO A 883 42.52 8.35 -27.96
N LEU A 884 42.74 7.43 -27.01
CA LEU A 884 43.43 7.68 -25.74
C LEU A 884 44.92 7.31 -25.81
N GLU A 885 45.34 6.55 -26.83
CA GLU A 885 46.74 6.31 -27.12
C GLU A 885 47.23 7.46 -28.02
N ASN A 886 48.13 8.30 -27.51
CA ASN A 886 48.69 9.46 -28.23
C ASN A 886 49.69 9.04 -29.32
N SER A 887 49.37 8.01 -30.11
CA SER A 887 50.16 7.46 -31.22
C SER A 887 49.89 8.17 -32.56
N GLY A 888 49.15 9.29 -32.53
CA GLY A 888 48.79 10.10 -33.70
C GLY A 888 48.00 9.28 -34.72
N LEU A 889 48.38 9.38 -35.99
CA LEU A 889 47.75 8.64 -37.10
C LEU A 889 47.74 7.10 -36.92
N TRP A 890 48.65 6.52 -36.13
CA TRP A 890 48.64 5.08 -35.83
C TRP A 890 47.38 4.63 -35.07
N SER A 891 46.77 5.50 -34.26
CA SER A 891 45.50 5.23 -33.56
C SER A 891 44.35 4.88 -34.50
N SER A 892 44.39 5.34 -35.76
CA SER A 892 43.37 5.02 -36.77
C SER A 892 43.42 3.57 -37.25
N ILE A 893 44.56 2.89 -37.12
CA ILE A 893 44.79 1.54 -37.68
C ILE A 893 44.05 0.45 -36.88
N PRO A 894 44.10 0.40 -35.52
CA PRO A 894 43.21 -0.46 -34.73
C PRO A 894 41.72 -0.26 -35.03
N VAL A 895 41.29 0.99 -35.28
CA VAL A 895 39.88 1.30 -35.61
C VAL A 895 39.50 0.75 -36.98
N ALA A 896 40.36 0.90 -37.98
CA ALA A 896 40.17 0.33 -39.31
C ALA A 896 40.18 -1.21 -39.28
N ILE A 897 41.06 -1.83 -38.49
CA ILE A 897 41.10 -3.29 -38.30
C ILE A 897 39.79 -3.75 -37.66
N ALA A 898 39.30 -3.12 -36.60
CA ALA A 898 38.00 -3.45 -36.00
C ALA A 898 36.84 -3.29 -36.99
N ALA A 899 36.85 -2.24 -37.83
CA ALA A 899 35.84 -2.03 -38.88
C ALA A 899 35.87 -3.15 -39.93
N THR A 900 37.05 -3.60 -40.38
CA THR A 900 37.19 -4.74 -41.30
C THR A 900 36.73 -6.05 -40.67
N LEU A 901 37.03 -6.31 -39.40
CA LEU A 901 36.56 -7.52 -38.69
C LEU A 901 35.02 -7.57 -38.61
N TRP A 902 34.36 -6.46 -38.30
CA TRP A 902 32.89 -6.36 -38.35
C TRP A 902 32.33 -6.54 -39.76
N ALA A 903 32.99 -5.99 -40.79
CA ALA A 903 32.57 -6.20 -42.18
C ALA A 903 32.69 -7.68 -42.60
N VAL A 904 33.79 -8.35 -42.26
CA VAL A 904 33.99 -9.79 -42.52
C VAL A 904 32.91 -10.62 -41.81
N GLU A 905 32.59 -10.33 -40.55
CA GLU A 905 31.53 -11.04 -39.83
C GLU A 905 30.13 -10.77 -40.43
N ALA A 906 29.88 -9.56 -40.92
CA ALA A 906 28.64 -9.21 -41.63
C ALA A 906 28.46 -10.00 -42.93
N PHE A 907 29.51 -10.14 -43.73
CA PHE A 907 29.52 -11.01 -44.91
C PHE A 907 29.39 -12.50 -44.54
N HIS A 908 30.15 -12.97 -43.55
CA HIS A 908 30.14 -14.36 -43.10
C HIS A 908 28.75 -14.80 -42.61
N ARG A 909 28.09 -14.00 -41.76
CA ARG A 909 26.72 -14.28 -41.28
C ARG A 909 25.61 -13.84 -42.25
N ARG A 910 25.97 -13.25 -43.40
CA ARG A 910 25.05 -12.66 -44.40
C ARG A 910 24.03 -11.69 -43.78
N ASN A 911 24.43 -10.98 -42.72
CA ASN A 911 23.53 -10.15 -41.92
C ASN A 911 23.90 -8.66 -42.02
N VAL A 912 23.07 -7.92 -42.77
CA VAL A 912 23.21 -6.47 -43.02
C VAL A 912 23.32 -5.66 -41.72
N TRP A 913 22.69 -6.10 -40.63
CA TRP A 913 22.75 -5.39 -39.34
C TRP A 913 24.16 -5.31 -38.74
N LEU A 914 25.02 -6.29 -39.02
CA LEU A 914 26.41 -6.30 -38.55
C LEU A 914 27.30 -5.34 -39.36
N GLY A 915 26.81 -4.84 -40.50
CA GLY A 915 27.44 -3.77 -41.27
C GLY A 915 27.28 -2.37 -40.65
N PHE A 916 26.33 -2.16 -39.74
CA PHE A 916 26.19 -0.85 -39.07
C PHE A 916 27.36 -0.55 -38.11
N PRO A 917 27.81 -1.48 -37.23
CA PRO A 917 29.06 -1.31 -36.49
C PRO A 917 30.28 -1.06 -37.38
N ALA A 918 30.42 -1.80 -38.49
CA ALA A 918 31.52 -1.58 -39.44
C ALA A 918 31.52 -0.15 -40.00
N ASN A 919 30.36 0.33 -40.49
CA ASN A 919 30.22 1.69 -41.01
C ASN A 919 30.45 2.76 -39.92
N GLY A 920 30.03 2.51 -38.68
CA GLY A 920 30.30 3.40 -37.55
C GLY A 920 31.80 3.50 -37.22
N LEU A 921 32.52 2.36 -37.21
CA LEU A 921 33.96 2.33 -36.99
C LEU A 921 34.76 2.93 -38.15
N TYR A 922 34.36 2.71 -39.42
CA TYR A 922 34.96 3.41 -40.56
C TYR A 922 34.73 4.93 -40.49
N LEU A 923 33.53 5.38 -40.08
CA LEU A 923 33.25 6.80 -39.88
C LEU A 923 34.07 7.39 -38.72
N MET A 924 34.28 6.62 -37.64
CA MET A 924 35.17 7.00 -36.54
C MET A 924 36.63 7.12 -37.00
N ALA A 925 37.16 6.14 -37.74
CA ALA A 925 38.50 6.22 -38.30
C ALA A 925 38.67 7.44 -39.23
N TYR A 926 37.67 7.71 -40.07
CA TYR A 926 37.63 8.89 -40.95
C TYR A 926 37.63 10.21 -40.14
N TYR A 927 36.84 10.31 -39.07
CA TYR A 927 36.86 11.52 -38.22
C TYR A 927 38.15 11.67 -37.40
N LEU A 928 38.78 10.58 -36.93
CA LEU A 928 40.09 10.65 -36.28
C LEU A 928 41.16 11.19 -37.24
N ILE A 929 41.14 10.73 -38.50
CA ILE A 929 42.02 11.26 -39.56
C ILE A 929 41.72 12.74 -39.83
N LEU A 930 40.46 13.18 -39.88
CA LEU A 930 40.10 14.60 -40.07
C LEU A 930 40.48 15.49 -38.87
N LEU A 931 40.48 14.95 -37.65
CA LEU A 931 40.90 15.67 -36.43
C LEU A 931 42.43 15.86 -36.41
N GLU A 932 43.19 14.80 -36.66
CA GLU A 932 44.65 14.87 -36.77
C GLU A 932 45.09 15.85 -37.89
N LEU A 933 44.33 15.88 -38.99
CA LEU A 933 44.54 16.82 -40.11
C LEU A 933 43.97 18.24 -39.90
N ASN A 934 43.47 18.57 -38.70
CA ASN A 934 43.11 19.93 -38.26
C ASN A 934 42.17 20.71 -39.22
N VAL A 935 41.05 20.08 -39.62
CA VAL A 935 40.13 20.63 -40.64
C VAL A 935 39.13 21.65 -40.08
N ASN A 936 39.36 22.94 -40.36
CA ASN A 936 38.61 24.08 -39.82
C ASN A 936 37.11 24.23 -40.19
N GLN A 937 36.59 23.45 -41.15
CA GLN A 937 35.19 23.59 -41.62
C GLN A 937 34.46 22.24 -41.71
N PRO A 938 34.12 21.60 -40.58
CA PRO A 938 33.62 20.22 -40.55
C PRO A 938 32.29 20.00 -41.30
N GLN A 939 31.47 21.04 -41.49
CA GLN A 939 30.20 20.96 -42.24
C GLN A 939 30.41 20.55 -43.71
N PHE A 940 31.44 21.05 -44.40
CA PHE A 940 31.67 20.67 -45.80
C PHE A 940 32.03 19.18 -45.95
N PHE A 941 32.74 18.63 -44.97
CA PHE A 941 33.13 17.22 -44.94
C PHE A 941 32.01 16.32 -44.40
N SER A 942 31.10 16.83 -43.55
CA SER A 942 29.93 16.09 -43.06
C SER A 942 28.85 15.88 -44.15
N ILE A 943 28.76 16.77 -45.15
CA ILE A 943 27.86 16.60 -46.30
C ILE A 943 28.12 15.28 -47.05
N GLY A 944 29.38 14.92 -47.28
CA GLY A 944 29.73 13.66 -47.95
C GLY A 944 29.27 12.42 -47.16
N ALA A 945 29.50 12.41 -45.86
CA ALA A 945 29.03 11.34 -44.96
C ALA A 945 27.50 11.28 -44.89
N ALA A 946 26.82 12.43 -44.84
CA ALA A 946 25.36 12.51 -44.83
C ALA A 946 24.74 12.02 -46.15
N LEU A 947 25.31 12.37 -47.30
CA LEU A 947 24.86 11.88 -48.61
C LEU A 947 25.03 10.35 -48.74
N LEU A 948 26.14 9.79 -48.24
CA LEU A 948 26.34 8.34 -48.20
C LEU A 948 25.32 7.66 -47.26
N GLY A 949 25.02 8.27 -46.12
CA GLY A 949 23.97 7.82 -45.21
C GLY A 949 22.55 7.90 -45.81
N LEU A 950 22.25 8.92 -46.62
CA LEU A 950 20.99 9.04 -47.37
C LEU A 950 20.89 8.03 -48.52
N LEU A 951 22.00 7.73 -49.20
CA LEU A 951 22.07 6.65 -50.19
C LEU A 951 21.83 5.29 -49.53
N MET A 952 22.42 5.04 -48.36
CA MET A 952 22.17 3.83 -47.57
C MET A 952 20.71 3.75 -47.09
N HIS A 953 20.12 4.87 -46.65
CA HIS A 953 18.69 4.95 -46.33
C HIS A 953 17.80 4.54 -47.52
N TYR A 954 18.09 5.06 -48.71
CA TYR A 954 17.37 4.71 -49.94
C TYR A 954 17.50 3.21 -50.28
N LEU A 955 18.73 2.66 -50.23
CA LEU A 955 18.99 1.25 -50.51
C LEU A 955 18.29 0.32 -49.51
N LEU A 956 18.33 0.65 -48.21
CA LEU A 956 17.66 -0.13 -47.16
C LEU A 956 16.13 -0.03 -47.25
N THR A 957 15.59 1.13 -47.65
CA THR A 957 14.16 1.30 -47.92
C THR A 957 13.73 0.41 -49.09
N ARG A 958 14.50 0.39 -50.18
CA ARG A 958 14.26 -0.48 -51.34
C ARG A 958 14.42 -1.97 -51.02
N ALA A 959 15.27 -2.32 -50.05
CA ALA A 959 15.45 -3.68 -49.53
C ALA A 959 14.37 -4.09 -48.49
N GLY A 960 13.38 -3.23 -48.21
CA GLY A 960 12.32 -3.52 -47.23
C GLY A 960 12.76 -3.45 -45.75
N ALA A 961 14.01 -3.06 -45.48
CA ALA A 961 14.60 -3.03 -44.15
C ALA A 961 14.21 -1.75 -43.39
N SER A 962 12.91 -1.58 -43.12
CA SER A 962 12.30 -0.35 -42.57
C SER A 962 13.01 0.23 -41.35
N THR A 963 13.41 -0.60 -40.37
CA THR A 963 14.14 -0.15 -39.17
C THR A 963 15.58 0.30 -39.48
N GLY A 964 16.26 -0.36 -40.42
CA GLY A 964 17.62 0.00 -40.85
C GLY A 964 17.62 1.29 -41.67
N ALA A 965 16.62 1.44 -42.54
CA ALA A 965 16.35 2.70 -43.24
C ALA A 965 16.04 3.83 -42.25
N PHE A 966 15.14 3.62 -41.29
CA PHE A 966 14.84 4.60 -40.24
C PHE A 966 16.10 5.09 -39.52
N LEU A 967 16.96 4.16 -39.08
CA LEU A 967 18.17 4.49 -38.33
C LEU A 967 19.19 5.25 -39.19
N THR A 968 19.47 4.79 -40.41
CA THR A 968 20.42 5.46 -41.32
C THR A 968 19.95 6.83 -41.77
N GLY A 969 18.65 7.01 -42.01
CA GLY A 969 18.04 8.30 -42.28
C GLY A 969 18.16 9.26 -41.09
N MET A 970 17.89 8.81 -39.88
CA MET A 970 18.03 9.63 -38.67
C MET A 970 19.49 10.03 -38.41
N VAL A 971 20.45 9.10 -38.58
CA VAL A 971 21.88 9.38 -38.37
C VAL A 971 22.43 10.35 -39.42
N SER A 972 22.08 10.19 -40.71
CA SER A 972 22.52 11.13 -41.75
C SER A 972 21.96 12.53 -41.56
N GLN A 973 20.70 12.65 -41.11
CA GLN A 973 20.09 13.92 -40.71
C GLN A 973 20.79 14.56 -39.51
N LEU A 974 21.12 13.79 -38.46
CA LEU A 974 21.81 14.29 -37.28
C LEU A 974 23.22 14.78 -37.62
N ILE A 975 23.95 14.08 -38.48
CA ILE A 975 25.27 14.52 -38.96
C ILE A 975 25.14 15.87 -39.70
N LEU A 976 24.21 15.99 -40.65
CA LEU A 976 24.07 17.19 -41.49
C LEU A 976 23.51 18.40 -40.72
N LEU A 977 22.33 18.24 -40.10
CA LEU A 977 21.65 19.32 -39.38
C LEU A 977 22.37 19.65 -38.05
N GLY A 978 22.92 18.65 -37.37
CA GLY A 978 23.64 18.83 -36.11
C GLY A 978 24.96 19.60 -36.28
N THR A 979 25.78 19.30 -37.31
CA THR A 979 26.98 20.10 -37.57
C THR A 979 26.65 21.54 -37.95
N THR A 980 25.56 21.76 -38.71
CA THR A 980 25.12 23.11 -39.09
C THR A 980 24.56 23.90 -37.89
N TYR A 981 23.79 23.26 -37.00
CA TYR A 981 23.30 23.84 -35.76
C TYR A 981 24.42 24.19 -34.77
N SER A 982 25.43 23.31 -34.65
CA SER A 982 26.62 23.56 -33.84
C SER A 982 27.40 24.78 -34.33
N GLN A 983 27.61 24.92 -35.64
CA GLN A 983 28.23 26.11 -36.23
C GLN A 983 27.38 27.38 -36.07
N MET A 984 26.05 27.28 -36.15
CA MET A 984 25.14 28.40 -35.90
C MET A 984 25.33 28.98 -34.50
N ILE A 985 25.41 28.13 -33.47
CA ILE A 985 25.70 28.57 -32.09
C ILE A 985 27.13 29.11 -31.99
N SER A 986 28.12 28.35 -32.50
CA SER A 986 29.54 28.69 -32.35
C SER A 986 29.96 29.99 -33.06
N THR A 987 29.16 30.49 -34.01
CA THR A 987 29.43 31.73 -34.76
C THR A 987 28.39 32.83 -34.53
N ASN A 988 27.26 32.53 -33.87
CA ASN A 988 26.09 33.40 -33.73
C ASN A 988 25.57 34.05 -35.05
N SER A 989 25.89 33.45 -36.21
CA SER A 989 25.57 34.04 -37.51
C SER A 989 24.23 33.53 -38.06
N LEU A 990 23.35 34.48 -38.39
CA LEU A 990 22.06 34.21 -39.06
C LEU A 990 22.22 33.47 -40.40
N ALA A 991 23.39 33.51 -41.04
CA ALA A 991 23.64 32.75 -42.26
C ALA A 991 23.52 31.22 -42.03
N TYR A 992 23.99 30.71 -40.89
CA TYR A 992 23.85 29.29 -40.55
C TYR A 992 22.43 28.93 -40.09
N PHE A 993 21.67 29.87 -39.52
CA PHE A 993 20.24 29.69 -39.27
C PHE A 993 19.46 29.54 -40.58
N VAL A 994 19.75 30.40 -41.58
CA VAL A 994 19.17 30.30 -42.92
C VAL A 994 19.58 28.99 -43.62
N ALA A 995 20.84 28.58 -43.51
CA ALA A 995 21.31 27.28 -44.02
C ALA A 995 20.58 26.09 -43.37
N LEU A 996 20.45 26.09 -42.04
CA LEU A 996 19.72 25.09 -41.27
C LEU A 996 18.23 25.02 -41.66
N PHE A 997 17.60 26.17 -41.89
CA PHE A 997 16.21 26.26 -42.35
C PHE A 997 16.03 25.64 -43.74
N PHE A 998 16.87 26.01 -44.72
CA PHE A 998 16.80 25.43 -46.07
C PHE A 998 17.16 23.94 -46.10
N GLN A 999 18.21 23.52 -45.38
CA GLN A 999 18.52 22.09 -45.21
C GLN A 999 17.31 21.33 -44.63
N SER A 1000 16.68 21.88 -43.59
CA SER A 1000 15.50 21.27 -42.97
C SER A 1000 14.32 21.15 -43.93
N ILE A 1001 14.10 22.14 -44.80
CA ILE A 1001 13.07 22.06 -45.87
C ILE A 1001 13.40 20.96 -46.88
N VAL A 1002 14.63 20.92 -47.41
CA VAL A 1002 15.07 19.88 -48.39
C VAL A 1002 14.90 18.48 -47.80
N VAL A 1003 15.31 18.31 -46.54
CA VAL A 1003 15.23 17.05 -45.79
C VAL A 1003 13.78 16.66 -45.48
N MET A 1004 12.91 17.63 -45.13
CA MET A 1004 11.49 17.41 -44.91
C MET A 1004 10.74 17.06 -46.21
N LEU A 1005 11.07 17.70 -47.34
CA LEU A 1005 10.52 17.36 -48.66
C LEU A 1005 10.90 15.93 -49.07
N TYR A 1006 12.15 15.54 -48.89
CA TYR A 1006 12.59 14.16 -49.06
C TYR A 1006 11.81 13.19 -48.16
N GLY A 1007 11.62 13.55 -46.88
CA GLY A 1007 10.80 12.79 -45.93
C GLY A 1007 9.34 12.64 -46.36
N LEU A 1008 8.76 13.66 -46.97
CA LEU A 1008 7.38 13.67 -47.47
C LEU A 1008 7.21 12.76 -48.69
N VAL A 1009 8.13 12.85 -49.67
CA VAL A 1009 8.15 11.99 -50.87
C VAL A 1009 8.24 10.51 -50.50
N PHE A 1010 9.13 10.16 -49.56
CA PHE A 1010 9.29 8.78 -49.08
C PHE A 1010 8.36 8.41 -47.91
N ARG A 1011 7.38 9.27 -47.57
CA ARG A 1011 6.35 9.08 -46.51
C ARG A 1011 6.91 8.67 -45.13
N SER A 1012 8.13 9.09 -44.81
CA SER A 1012 8.83 8.63 -43.61
C SER A 1012 8.63 9.60 -42.44
N ARG A 1013 8.01 9.09 -41.35
CA ARG A 1013 7.61 9.91 -40.19
C ARG A 1013 8.79 10.54 -39.44
N SER A 1014 9.93 9.85 -39.33
CA SER A 1014 11.13 10.43 -38.70
C SER A 1014 11.70 11.58 -39.52
N LEU A 1015 11.72 11.42 -40.85
CA LEU A 1015 12.32 12.41 -41.74
C LEU A 1015 11.52 13.72 -41.81
N LEU A 1016 10.25 13.70 -41.40
CA LEU A 1016 9.40 14.87 -41.21
C LEU A 1016 9.60 15.51 -39.82
N PHE A 1017 9.66 14.71 -38.76
CA PHE A 1017 9.65 15.22 -37.38
C PHE A 1017 10.97 15.88 -36.96
N THR A 1018 12.12 15.26 -37.26
CA THR A 1018 13.44 15.77 -36.82
C THR A 1018 13.74 17.17 -37.36
N PRO A 1019 13.52 17.49 -38.66
CA PRO A 1019 13.70 18.86 -39.16
C PRO A 1019 12.76 19.89 -38.50
N ILE A 1020 11.50 19.52 -38.26
CA ILE A 1020 10.53 20.43 -37.60
C ILE A 1020 11.00 20.80 -36.19
N VAL A 1021 11.44 19.81 -35.39
CA VAL A 1021 11.95 20.07 -34.04
C VAL A 1021 13.20 20.95 -34.06
N ILE A 1022 14.16 20.68 -34.95
CA ILE A 1022 15.41 21.46 -35.04
C ILE A 1022 15.14 22.90 -35.50
N VAL A 1023 14.21 23.11 -36.44
CA VAL A 1023 13.80 24.47 -36.87
C VAL A 1023 13.04 25.20 -35.76
N VAL A 1024 12.08 24.56 -35.08
CA VAL A 1024 11.35 25.18 -33.96
C VAL A 1024 12.31 25.55 -32.83
N LEU A 1025 13.29 24.71 -32.52
CA LEU A 1025 14.31 25.00 -31.51
C LEU A 1025 15.17 26.20 -31.94
N GLY A 1026 15.66 26.24 -33.18
CA GLY A 1026 16.38 27.40 -33.72
C GLY A 1026 15.58 28.70 -33.70
N VAL A 1027 14.29 28.65 -34.07
CA VAL A 1027 13.37 29.80 -33.98
C VAL A 1027 13.21 30.25 -32.52
N MET A 1028 13.01 29.31 -31.58
CA MET A 1028 12.90 29.64 -30.15
C MET A 1028 14.18 30.29 -29.61
N THR A 1029 15.37 29.83 -30.01
CA THR A 1029 16.65 30.46 -29.64
C THR A 1029 16.75 31.90 -30.14
N VAL A 1030 16.39 32.16 -31.41
CA VAL A 1030 16.37 33.51 -31.98
C VAL A 1030 15.33 34.41 -31.28
N VAL A 1031 14.12 33.89 -31.04
CA VAL A 1031 13.02 34.63 -30.41
C VAL A 1031 13.32 34.99 -28.94
N PHE A 1032 13.90 34.08 -28.16
CA PHE A 1032 14.34 34.37 -26.79
C PHE A 1032 15.46 35.43 -26.73
N SER A 1033 16.28 35.55 -27.78
CA SER A 1033 17.32 36.58 -27.86
C SER A 1033 16.77 38.00 -28.05
N VAL A 1034 15.47 38.18 -28.32
CA VAL A 1034 14.86 39.48 -28.69
C VAL A 1034 13.87 40.02 -27.65
N LEU A 1035 13.23 39.16 -26.83
CA LEU A 1035 11.97 39.49 -26.12
C LEU A 1035 12.09 39.98 -24.65
N ARG A 1036 13.16 40.68 -24.27
CA ARG A 1036 13.44 41.06 -22.85
C ARG A 1036 12.55 42.17 -22.22
N GLY A 1037 11.39 42.52 -22.80
CA GLY A 1037 10.83 43.89 -22.66
C GLY A 1037 9.53 44.14 -21.86
N LEU A 1038 8.50 43.28 -21.86
CA LEU A 1038 7.15 43.73 -21.42
C LEU A 1038 6.27 42.58 -20.88
N ALA A 1039 6.01 42.55 -19.56
CA ALA A 1039 5.46 41.37 -18.88
C ALA A 1039 3.94 41.37 -18.61
N THR A 1040 3.37 42.45 -18.06
CA THR A 1040 2.10 42.36 -17.31
C THR A 1040 0.85 42.23 -18.19
N VAL A 1041 0.80 42.93 -19.33
CA VAL A 1041 -0.30 42.79 -20.30
C VAL A 1041 -0.25 41.43 -20.99
N ILE A 1042 0.96 40.93 -21.26
CA ILE A 1042 1.19 39.63 -21.88
C ILE A 1042 0.85 38.49 -20.92
N MET A 1043 1.07 38.63 -19.61
CA MET A 1043 0.59 37.66 -18.60
C MET A 1043 -0.91 37.37 -18.78
N ILE A 1044 -1.76 38.40 -18.85
CA ILE A 1044 -3.22 38.25 -19.01
C ILE A 1044 -3.57 37.61 -20.36
N GLY A 1045 -2.91 38.02 -21.44
CA GLY A 1045 -3.06 37.40 -22.76
C GLY A 1045 -2.64 35.92 -22.79
N CYS A 1046 -1.54 35.58 -22.11
CA CYS A 1046 -1.05 34.22 -21.97
C CYS A 1046 -1.98 33.35 -21.13
N THR A 1047 -2.62 33.86 -20.06
CA THR A 1047 -3.67 33.10 -19.36
C THR A 1047 -4.86 32.83 -20.29
N GLY A 1048 -5.26 33.81 -21.11
CA GLY A 1048 -6.30 33.64 -22.13
C GLY A 1048 -5.95 32.55 -23.16
N ILE A 1049 -4.74 32.58 -23.71
CA ILE A 1049 -4.24 31.58 -24.66
C ILE A 1049 -4.10 30.19 -23.99
N LEU A 1050 -3.63 30.13 -22.74
CA LEU A 1050 -3.56 28.89 -21.96
C LEU A 1050 -4.96 28.30 -21.74
N PHE A 1051 -5.97 29.12 -21.44
CA PHE A 1051 -7.35 28.66 -21.31
C PHE A 1051 -7.97 28.24 -22.65
N ILE A 1052 -7.59 28.86 -23.78
CA ILE A 1052 -7.96 28.38 -25.12
C ILE A 1052 -7.33 27.01 -25.40
N VAL A 1053 -6.04 26.82 -25.09
CA VAL A 1053 -5.34 25.54 -25.23
C VAL A 1053 -5.94 24.46 -24.32
N LEU A 1054 -6.27 24.79 -23.06
CA LEU A 1054 -6.96 23.88 -22.14
C LEU A 1054 -8.39 23.58 -22.59
N GLY A 1055 -9.10 24.55 -23.18
CA GLY A 1055 -10.41 24.34 -23.79
C GLY A 1055 -10.37 23.37 -24.97
N ILE A 1056 -9.37 23.53 -25.86
CA ILE A 1056 -9.13 22.60 -26.98
C ILE A 1056 -8.76 21.20 -26.47
N LEU A 1057 -7.88 21.10 -25.45
CA LEU A 1057 -7.55 19.82 -24.80
C LEU A 1057 -8.76 19.16 -24.13
N ALA A 1058 -9.66 19.94 -23.52
CA ALA A 1058 -10.88 19.42 -22.90
C ALA A 1058 -11.93 18.97 -23.94
N VAL A 1059 -12.03 19.64 -25.09
CA VAL A 1059 -12.83 19.18 -26.24
C VAL A 1059 -12.24 17.90 -26.82
N TRP A 1060 -10.92 17.82 -27.00
CA TRP A 1060 -10.23 16.63 -27.51
C TRP A 1060 -10.34 15.42 -26.56
N GLN A 1061 -10.21 15.62 -25.25
CA GLN A 1061 -10.48 14.57 -24.26
C GLN A 1061 -11.96 14.15 -24.26
N ARG A 1062 -12.89 15.07 -24.52
CA ARG A 1062 -14.31 14.75 -24.68
C ARG A 1062 -14.55 13.91 -25.94
N GLU A 1063 -13.87 14.17 -27.04
CA GLU A 1063 -13.93 13.37 -28.27
C GLU A 1063 -13.37 11.95 -28.03
N GLN A 1064 -12.22 11.82 -27.36
CA GLN A 1064 -11.69 10.51 -26.94
C GLN A 1064 -12.62 9.77 -25.98
N LEU A 1065 -13.35 10.49 -25.11
CA LEU A 1065 -14.35 9.91 -24.22
C LEU A 1065 -15.66 9.55 -24.93
N SER A 1066 -16.02 10.17 -26.06
CA SER A 1066 -17.09 9.65 -26.94
C SER A 1066 -16.62 8.41 -27.69
N ASP A 1067 -15.43 8.41 -28.30
CA ASP A 1067 -14.89 7.21 -28.98
C ASP A 1067 -14.82 6.01 -28.03
N LEU A 1068 -14.34 6.21 -26.79
CA LEU A 1068 -14.34 5.18 -25.75
C LEU A 1068 -15.75 4.78 -25.32
N ARG A 1069 -16.70 5.72 -25.24
CA ARG A 1069 -18.10 5.43 -24.90
C ARG A 1069 -18.79 4.62 -26.00
N ASP A 1070 -18.47 4.87 -27.26
CA ASP A 1070 -19.11 4.18 -28.38
C ASP A 1070 -18.47 2.80 -28.62
N HIS A 1071 -17.15 2.63 -28.43
CA HIS A 1071 -16.54 1.30 -28.28
C HIS A 1071 -17.11 0.51 -27.07
N LEU A 1072 -17.53 1.20 -25.99
CA LEU A 1072 -18.22 0.57 -24.85
C LEU A 1072 -19.71 0.32 -25.10
N ASN A 1073 -20.35 1.02 -26.04
CA ASN A 1073 -21.71 0.74 -26.50
C ASN A 1073 -21.75 -0.47 -27.44
N GLU A 1074 -20.74 -0.63 -28.32
CA GLU A 1074 -20.54 -1.85 -29.12
C GLU A 1074 -20.30 -3.09 -28.27
N TRP A 1075 -19.86 -2.94 -27.01
CA TRP A 1075 -19.76 -4.00 -26.01
C TRP A 1075 -21.09 -4.40 -25.35
N LYS A 1076 -22.23 -4.10 -25.99
CA LYS A 1076 -23.57 -4.62 -25.64
C LYS A 1076 -24.25 -5.32 -26.82
N ALA A 1077 -23.65 -6.44 -27.23
CA ALA A 1077 -24.29 -7.53 -27.97
C ALA A 1077 -23.89 -8.85 -27.31
#